data_AF-A0A3N4KXP5-F1
#
_entry.id   AF-A0A3N4KXP5-F1
#
_cell.length_a   1.000
_cell.length_b   1.000
_cell.length_c   1.000
_cell.angle_alpha   90.00
_cell.angle_beta   90.00
_cell.angle_gamma   90.00
#
_symmetry.space_group_name_H-M   'P 1'
#
loop_
_entity.id
_entity.type
_entity.pdbx_description
1 polymer ?
#
loop_
_entity_poly.entity_id
_entity_poly.type
_entity_poly.pdbx_seq_one_letter_code
_entity_poly.pdbx_strand_id
1 'polypeptide(L)'
;MPKEIKKRGRRAEKKRKEERGAADELEQNANYVPITGQTAAAEEEEAEAAYYGDGAQHPNDDSQFYGLLTDEEAEYFRGADEVLESNSFADAAERGLFIANVYREADGKELKIASSQGCSRLLEKLVLLSTPAQLKKLWRVFTGHFLNLVQHRFASHCCEVLFERSVVVASREMDPAYVPDGGLTEKEAETAGDEVFASMESLFLYMLNELEPSIIPLLSHTFASHPLRALLLILSGQPVSSSTSQSLVQSRKKKNISITTDFAPPEAREAGAAIAVPDSFTEAVERIVAAVGAGLDVEEIRAMAVHPIGSPTLQVLLQLEMRKSRNERKRSGGGEEVTLLGKLAGISAGGDGGEEGEEEGEEGKRPSSFFSNLLYDPVGSHLAEKIMSYAPKREFKKLYKAHFRTRMGSLARNETAGFVVVRVLEKLGKDVMKEAIGEILKEVGGMIERGQVAVIKTLIDVCGKQEVDTTEIAKAISDAYNCTPEQLIPKMLSLTPTDLTPPPPPNPDDTKEPPKPKRDPKQRHGSLLAQSMLQHPGPLHTLITTSLTSQSSSTLTALSQHPQASHIIQAFLLSPHSSAPDRRRLLNQLRGAWGSLATHPAGSHIVDAAWTATAPPLANYKQAVAEELVKAEREIRESFFGRNVWRNWALDRYKTRRSEWFGLAREAAAAAAAPSSSSLASGVGAMRIGGGGGPGAATAQGGGQKQQQGERKKTAIELLALIQPYLYGFISTGDSGAGPGKLITEPLPPHELTAVFDLDLPAAEGRGEEGLLAVVKKVLRYSVNTWSPGFMDKLYASTDPVGVVSELVLAVLNTNVHVYQVSPALTIIEKATTVRLANLMGFNSPNAGGMTLPGGSASNSTSMVVARNSLFPDTQTKGNGAYRFVVFTSAHGHYSVEKAAILCGFGSEAVWTVPVDKQGRMIVSDLEALVIKAKEEGFTPFYVNAGAGTTVLGSFDPFEEIGDVCRRHGLWFHVDGSWGGSVAFSENQKWRLKGVERADSMTMNPHKMLGVPMTCSFLLTNDRRKFWGATMARAGYLFHETEEDGEDEIYDLAQMTMGCGRRGDSLKMAFGWIYYGKDGYQERIDHAFEMAAYFANVLKRKTYFHLVSENPPPCLQVCFYYTPEGVLFDNAKKNTTTTRAIAAKLVAKGFMIDYSPDPTYGEFFRAVVNSRTTKETIDALEEEAPWTNEANQMRRLW
;
A
#
# COMPACT_ATOMS: atom_id res chain seq x y z
N MET A 1 -23.16 -39.34 -52.88
CA MET A 1 -23.82 -40.14 -51.83
C MET A 1 -22.85 -41.20 -51.33
N PRO A 2 -22.91 -41.69 -50.08
CA PRO A 2 -23.79 -41.31 -48.94
C PRO A 2 -23.12 -40.23 -48.04
N LYS A 3 -23.59 -39.79 -46.87
CA LYS A 3 -24.84 -40.01 -46.09
C LYS A 3 -25.08 -38.77 -45.21
N GLU A 4 -26.33 -38.39 -44.92
CA GLU A 4 -26.62 -37.47 -43.81
C GLU A 4 -26.44 -38.16 -42.45
N ILE A 5 -26.01 -37.41 -41.43
CA ILE A 5 -26.13 -37.82 -40.01
C ILE A 5 -26.75 -36.67 -39.21
N LYS A 6 -27.75 -37.01 -38.38
CA LYS A 6 -28.78 -36.10 -37.85
C LYS A 6 -28.29 -35.18 -36.72
N LYS A 7 -28.92 -34.00 -36.62
CA LYS A 7 -28.96 -33.18 -35.38
C LYS A 7 -29.25 -34.05 -34.15
N ARG A 8 -28.48 -33.85 -33.06
CA ARG A 8 -28.78 -34.44 -31.73
C ARG A 8 -29.11 -33.37 -30.67
N GLY A 9 -29.81 -32.32 -31.10
CA GLY A 9 -30.41 -31.32 -30.21
C GLY A 9 -31.49 -31.96 -29.34
N ARG A 10 -31.16 -32.12 -28.05
CA ARG A 10 -32.07 -32.38 -26.91
C ARG A 10 -31.30 -32.47 -25.59
N ARG A 11 -30.02 -32.91 -25.61
CA ARG A 11 -29.18 -33.01 -24.40
C ARG A 11 -28.58 -31.66 -23.97
N ALA A 12 -28.07 -30.87 -24.92
CA ALA A 12 -27.56 -29.51 -24.66
C ALA A 12 -28.68 -28.53 -24.21
N GLU A 13 -29.90 -28.72 -24.72
CA GLU A 13 -31.06 -27.88 -24.39
C GLU A 13 -31.66 -28.22 -23.02
N LYS A 14 -31.60 -29.50 -22.59
CA LYS A 14 -31.90 -29.87 -21.19
C LYS A 14 -30.84 -29.30 -20.24
N LYS A 15 -29.54 -29.43 -20.59
CA LYS A 15 -28.44 -28.86 -19.79
C LYS A 15 -28.60 -27.34 -19.62
N ARG A 16 -28.89 -26.59 -20.68
CA ARG A 16 -29.18 -25.14 -20.61
C ARG A 16 -30.46 -24.75 -19.86
N LYS A 17 -31.37 -25.69 -19.56
CA LYS A 17 -32.51 -25.45 -18.65
C LYS A 17 -32.18 -25.82 -17.21
N GLU A 18 -31.40 -26.87 -16.98
CA GLU A 18 -30.88 -27.25 -15.66
C GLU A 18 -29.89 -26.17 -15.14
N GLU A 19 -29.02 -25.66 -16.01
CA GLU A 19 -28.11 -24.53 -15.75
C GLU A 19 -28.81 -23.18 -15.55
N ARG A 20 -30.08 -23.04 -15.96
CA ARG A 20 -30.89 -21.84 -15.67
C ARG A 20 -31.72 -21.98 -14.40
N GLY A 21 -32.31 -23.14 -14.14
CA GLY A 21 -32.98 -23.40 -12.86
C GLY A 21 -32.03 -23.26 -11.66
N ALA A 22 -30.79 -23.72 -11.80
CA ALA A 22 -29.75 -23.56 -10.79
C ALA A 22 -29.28 -22.09 -10.57
N ALA A 23 -29.60 -21.16 -11.47
CA ALA A 23 -29.35 -19.73 -11.26
C ALA A 23 -30.51 -19.11 -10.45
N ASP A 24 -31.75 -19.39 -10.84
CA ASP A 24 -32.95 -18.86 -10.18
C ASP A 24 -33.10 -19.38 -8.72
N GLU A 25 -32.57 -20.56 -8.39
CA GLU A 25 -32.52 -21.10 -7.01
C GLU A 25 -31.40 -20.50 -6.14
N LEU A 26 -30.39 -19.82 -6.72
CA LEU A 26 -29.30 -19.18 -5.97
C LEU A 26 -29.64 -17.76 -5.49
N GLU A 27 -30.56 -17.06 -6.15
CA GLU A 27 -31.00 -15.72 -5.71
C GLU A 27 -31.96 -15.74 -4.51
N GLN A 28 -32.39 -16.91 -4.02
CA GLN A 28 -33.33 -17.03 -2.89
C GLN A 28 -32.68 -17.45 -1.55
N ASN A 29 -31.36 -17.66 -1.49
CA ASN A 29 -30.62 -17.97 -0.25
C ASN A 29 -29.62 -16.87 0.15
N ALA A 30 -30.00 -15.61 -0.05
CA ALA A 30 -29.23 -14.44 0.36
C ALA A 30 -29.25 -14.21 1.89
N ASN A 31 -28.59 -15.09 2.66
CA ASN A 31 -28.23 -14.89 4.07
C ASN A 31 -27.21 -15.95 4.57
N TYR A 32 -26.03 -16.03 3.96
CA TYR A 32 -24.92 -16.84 4.49
C TYR A 32 -23.54 -16.27 4.14
N VAL A 33 -22.82 -15.78 5.15
CA VAL A 33 -21.41 -15.36 5.05
C VAL A 33 -20.59 -16.27 5.99
N PRO A 34 -19.61 -17.04 5.50
CA PRO A 34 -18.86 -17.99 6.33
C PRO A 34 -17.74 -17.29 7.12
N ILE A 35 -18.03 -16.94 8.37
CA ILE A 35 -17.13 -16.22 9.29
C ILE A 35 -16.02 -17.15 9.82
N THR A 36 -14.76 -16.85 9.49
CA THR A 36 -13.59 -17.57 10.02
C THR A 36 -12.39 -16.69 10.38
N GLY A 37 -12.32 -16.28 11.65
CA GLY A 37 -11.09 -16.19 12.45
C GLY A 37 -10.05 -15.10 12.13
N GLN A 38 -10.08 -14.50 10.94
CA GLN A 38 -9.48 -13.18 10.69
C GLN A 38 -10.52 -12.06 10.85
N THR A 39 -11.80 -12.41 10.96
CA THR A 39 -12.89 -11.44 11.01
C THR A 39 -12.90 -10.60 12.28
N ALA A 40 -12.39 -11.06 13.42
CA ALA A 40 -12.20 -10.18 14.58
C ALA A 40 -11.32 -8.95 14.25
N ALA A 41 -10.34 -9.09 13.34
CA ALA A 41 -9.56 -7.95 12.86
C ALA A 41 -10.27 -7.16 11.75
N ALA A 42 -11.03 -7.82 10.87
CA ALA A 42 -11.74 -7.18 9.76
C ALA A 42 -13.04 -6.47 10.20
N GLU A 43 -13.75 -7.00 11.20
CA GLU A 43 -14.92 -6.42 11.85
C GLU A 43 -14.50 -5.29 12.79
N GLU A 44 -13.32 -5.35 13.41
CA GLU A 44 -12.71 -4.17 14.03
C GLU A 44 -12.27 -3.13 12.98
N GLU A 45 -11.71 -3.52 11.82
CA GLU A 45 -11.36 -2.58 10.74
C GLU A 45 -12.61 -2.00 10.04
N GLU A 46 -13.73 -2.73 9.95
CA GLU A 46 -15.01 -2.21 9.45
C GLU A 46 -15.77 -1.41 10.51
N ALA A 47 -15.68 -1.76 11.80
CA ALA A 47 -16.19 -0.93 12.89
C ALA A 47 -15.37 0.35 13.07
N GLU A 48 -14.05 0.31 12.89
CA GLU A 48 -13.24 1.53 12.72
C GLU A 48 -13.67 2.27 11.45
N ALA A 49 -13.74 1.65 10.27
CA ALA A 49 -14.15 2.36 9.05
C ALA A 49 -15.56 2.99 9.13
N ALA A 50 -16.48 2.38 9.88
CA ALA A 50 -17.84 2.89 10.11
C ALA A 50 -17.89 3.98 11.21
N TYR A 51 -17.12 3.85 12.29
CA TYR A 51 -17.02 4.88 13.34
C TYR A 51 -16.24 6.12 12.87
N TYR A 52 -15.27 5.91 11.98
CA TYR A 52 -14.58 6.95 11.20
C TYR A 52 -15.37 7.32 9.92
N GLY A 53 -16.64 6.92 9.82
CA GLY A 53 -17.53 7.22 8.70
C GLY A 53 -17.81 8.71 8.53
N ASP A 54 -18.09 9.12 7.28
CA ASP A 54 -18.14 10.53 6.91
C ASP A 54 -19.39 11.26 7.46
N GLY A 55 -19.23 11.94 8.60
CA GLY A 55 -20.28 12.85 9.12
C GLY A 55 -20.10 13.42 10.53
N ALA A 56 -19.37 12.74 11.43
CA ALA A 56 -19.26 13.18 12.82
C ALA A 56 -18.38 14.44 12.97
N GLN A 57 -18.99 15.56 13.38
CA GLN A 57 -18.28 16.78 13.77
C GLN A 57 -17.79 16.68 15.22
N HIS A 58 -16.47 16.63 15.41
CA HIS A 58 -15.82 16.85 16.71
C HIS A 58 -15.04 18.20 16.69
N PRO A 59 -14.83 18.86 17.85
CA PRO A 59 -14.75 20.32 17.89
C PRO A 59 -13.41 20.90 18.39
N ASN A 60 -12.91 21.89 17.61
CA ASN A 60 -11.75 22.78 17.87
C ASN A 60 -10.38 22.10 18.01
N ASP A 61 -9.40 22.54 17.21
CA ASP A 61 -8.36 21.67 16.68
C ASP A 61 -7.47 22.34 15.58
N ASP A 62 -6.25 22.91 15.66
CA ASP A 62 -5.45 23.70 16.61
C ASP A 62 -4.40 23.09 17.61
N SER A 63 -3.38 22.35 17.11
CA SER A 63 -2.18 21.92 17.89
C SER A 63 -0.88 22.67 17.56
N GLN A 64 0.13 22.60 18.45
CA GLN A 64 1.43 23.28 18.31
C GLN A 64 2.21 22.83 17.05
N PHE A 65 2.42 23.78 16.16
CA PHE A 65 3.23 23.64 14.96
C PHE A 65 4.70 23.95 15.26
N TYR A 66 5.59 22.99 15.02
CA TYR A 66 7.03 23.10 15.31
C TYR A 66 7.87 23.67 14.14
N GLY A 67 7.22 24.20 13.11
CA GLY A 67 7.87 24.60 11.85
C GLY A 67 8.02 23.44 10.87
N LEU A 68 8.41 23.79 9.64
CA LEU A 68 8.84 22.82 8.62
C LEU A 68 10.37 22.71 8.57
N LEU A 69 10.86 21.59 8.07
CA LEU A 69 12.22 21.46 7.54
C LEU A 69 12.29 22.20 6.19
N THR A 70 13.44 22.76 5.85
CA THR A 70 13.69 23.23 4.46
C THR A 70 13.78 22.05 3.49
N ASP A 71 13.71 22.29 2.18
CA ASP A 71 13.90 21.22 1.18
C ASP A 71 15.29 20.56 1.31
N GLU A 72 16.33 21.35 1.59
CA GLU A 72 17.70 20.87 1.83
C GLU A 72 17.80 20.01 3.09
N GLU A 73 17.20 20.45 4.21
CA GLU A 73 17.13 19.67 5.45
C GLU A 73 16.35 18.36 5.24
N ALA A 74 15.21 18.44 4.55
CA ALA A 74 14.37 17.28 4.27
C ALA A 74 15.05 16.30 3.30
N GLU A 75 15.88 16.76 2.36
CA GLU A 75 16.71 15.90 1.52
C GLU A 75 17.85 15.25 2.31
N TYR A 76 18.59 16.00 3.13
CA TYR A 76 19.62 15.47 4.00
C TYR A 76 19.10 14.35 4.92
N PHE A 77 17.98 14.58 5.62
CA PHE A 77 17.43 13.58 6.53
C PHE A 77 16.83 12.36 5.80
N ARG A 78 16.34 12.50 4.56
CA ARG A 78 15.94 11.34 3.74
C ARG A 78 17.15 10.52 3.30
N GLY A 79 18.22 11.16 2.83
CA GLY A 79 19.47 10.48 2.48
C GLY A 79 20.09 9.75 3.69
N ALA A 80 20.02 10.34 4.88
CA ALA A 80 20.44 9.68 6.12
C ALA A 80 19.58 8.46 6.47
N ASP A 81 18.28 8.50 6.18
CA ASP A 81 17.35 7.38 6.42
C ASP A 81 17.63 6.18 5.51
N GLU A 82 17.98 6.44 4.24
CA GLU A 82 18.38 5.44 3.25
C GLU A 82 19.74 4.81 3.57
N VAL A 83 20.73 5.60 4.01
CA VAL A 83 22.05 5.09 4.40
C VAL A 83 21.95 4.18 5.64
N LEU A 84 21.11 4.53 6.62
CA LEU A 84 20.84 3.66 7.78
C LEU A 84 20.05 2.39 7.41
N GLU A 85 19.19 2.42 6.38
CA GLU A 85 18.43 1.25 5.93
C GLU A 85 19.26 0.30 5.07
N SER A 86 20.18 0.82 4.24
CA SER A 86 21.15 -0.02 3.52
C SER A 86 22.22 -0.63 4.43
N ASN A 87 22.49 -0.02 5.59
CA ASN A 87 23.50 -0.43 6.58
C ASN A 87 24.90 -0.66 5.96
N SER A 88 25.26 0.14 4.95
CA SER A 88 26.47 -0.04 4.12
C SER A 88 27.77 0.48 4.78
N PHE A 89 27.90 0.33 6.09
CA PHE A 89 29.06 0.76 6.89
C PHE A 89 30.14 -0.32 6.94
N ALA A 90 31.41 0.07 6.95
CA ALA A 90 32.55 -0.83 7.08
C ALA A 90 32.68 -1.40 8.51
N ASP A 91 32.41 -0.57 9.54
CA ASP A 91 32.40 -0.99 10.93
C ASP A 91 31.43 -0.17 11.83
N ALA A 92 31.38 -0.53 13.11
CA ALA A 92 30.49 0.09 14.09
C ALA A 92 30.95 1.49 14.56
N ALA A 93 32.23 1.83 14.44
CA ALA A 93 32.77 3.14 14.80
C ALA A 93 32.50 4.17 13.68
N GLU A 94 32.62 3.77 12.41
CA GLU A 94 32.19 4.58 11.27
C GLU A 94 30.69 4.92 11.37
N ARG A 95 29.84 3.93 11.66
CA ARG A 95 28.41 4.19 11.89
C ARG A 95 28.16 5.07 13.11
N GLY A 96 28.93 4.91 14.19
CA GLY A 96 28.86 5.78 15.36
C GLY A 96 29.16 7.24 15.03
N LEU A 97 30.20 7.49 14.22
CA LEU A 97 30.55 8.80 13.70
C LEU A 97 29.44 9.38 12.79
N PHE A 98 28.86 8.54 11.92
CA PHE A 98 27.73 8.93 11.07
C PHE A 98 26.52 9.37 11.89
N ILE A 99 26.09 8.57 12.88
CA ILE A 99 24.98 8.88 13.78
C ILE A 99 25.27 10.18 14.56
N ALA A 100 26.50 10.38 15.05
CA ALA A 100 26.89 11.61 15.73
C ALA A 100 26.85 12.85 14.81
N ASN A 101 27.13 12.70 13.52
CA ASN A 101 26.99 13.78 12.54
C ASN A 101 25.52 14.10 12.24
N VAL A 102 24.66 13.08 12.08
CA VAL A 102 23.21 13.28 11.90
C VAL A 102 22.59 13.95 13.14
N TYR A 103 23.02 13.58 14.35
CA TYR A 103 22.61 14.26 15.59
C TYR A 103 23.11 15.69 15.74
N ARG A 104 24.18 16.09 15.03
CA ARG A 104 24.64 17.48 14.97
C ARG A 104 23.80 18.30 13.99
N GLU A 105 23.42 17.71 12.85
CA GLU A 105 22.58 18.39 11.86
C GLU A 105 21.11 18.49 12.31
N ALA A 106 20.66 17.55 13.15
CA ALA A 106 19.33 17.55 13.76
C ALA A 106 19.15 18.57 14.91
N ASP A 107 20.21 19.23 15.35
CA ASP A 107 20.23 20.09 16.54
C ASP A 107 19.31 21.32 16.39
N GLY A 108 18.33 21.46 17.29
CA GLY A 108 17.29 22.50 17.20
C GLY A 108 16.21 22.22 16.14
N LYS A 109 16.22 21.02 15.56
CA LYS A 109 15.29 20.58 14.49
C LYS A 109 14.50 19.32 14.88
N GLU A 110 14.80 18.70 16.03
CA GLU A 110 14.29 17.38 16.39
C GLU A 110 12.75 17.32 16.41
N LEU A 111 12.09 18.39 16.85
CA LEU A 111 10.62 18.52 16.86
C LEU A 111 10.02 18.59 15.44
N LYS A 112 10.72 19.24 14.50
CA LYS A 112 10.36 19.27 13.07
C LYS A 112 10.52 17.88 12.45
N ILE A 113 11.62 17.20 12.75
CA ILE A 113 11.93 15.85 12.25
C ILE A 113 10.87 14.86 12.76
N ALA A 114 10.58 14.86 14.07
CA ALA A 114 9.53 14.05 14.68
C ALA A 114 8.15 14.29 14.06
N SER A 115 7.87 15.53 13.66
CA SER A 115 6.60 15.96 13.07
C SER A 115 6.54 15.87 11.54
N SER A 116 7.62 15.45 10.88
CA SER A 116 7.69 15.37 9.41
C SER A 116 7.31 13.98 8.90
N GLN A 117 6.36 13.93 7.95
CA GLN A 117 5.95 12.68 7.28
C GLN A 117 7.14 11.94 6.64
N GLY A 118 8.13 12.67 6.13
CA GLY A 118 9.29 12.10 5.46
C GLY A 118 10.49 11.83 6.36
N CYS A 119 10.48 12.29 7.62
CA CYS A 119 11.67 12.25 8.48
C CYS A 119 11.41 11.69 9.90
N SER A 120 10.16 11.48 10.32
CA SER A 120 9.87 10.85 11.63
C SER A 120 10.43 9.42 11.70
N ARG A 121 10.48 8.72 10.56
CA ARG A 121 11.05 7.37 10.42
C ARG A 121 12.55 7.35 10.68
N LEU A 122 13.29 8.38 10.24
CA LEU A 122 14.69 8.56 10.61
C LEU A 122 14.81 8.71 12.12
N LEU A 123 13.98 9.50 12.77
CA LEU A 123 14.07 9.70 14.21
C LEU A 123 13.75 8.42 15.00
N GLU A 124 12.78 7.61 14.55
CA GLU A 124 12.54 6.27 15.10
C GLU A 124 13.80 5.36 14.95
N LYS A 125 14.47 5.37 13.79
CA LYS A 125 15.73 4.64 13.57
C LYS A 125 16.87 5.17 14.46
N LEU A 126 17.03 6.49 14.57
CA LEU A 126 18.06 7.14 15.38
C LEU A 126 17.89 6.79 16.86
N VAL A 127 16.68 6.91 17.42
CA VAL A 127 16.38 6.54 18.82
C VAL A 127 16.80 5.10 19.14
N LEU A 128 16.53 4.14 18.26
CA LEU A 128 16.94 2.74 18.45
C LEU A 128 18.48 2.58 18.50
N LEU A 129 19.22 3.42 17.76
CA LEU A 129 20.67 3.40 17.65
C LEU A 129 21.39 4.35 18.63
N SER A 130 20.66 5.18 19.38
CA SER A 130 21.21 6.21 20.27
C SER A 130 21.94 5.70 21.51
N THR A 131 22.92 6.50 21.95
CA THR A 131 23.51 6.41 23.30
C THR A 131 22.56 6.98 24.37
N PRO A 132 22.75 6.63 25.65
CA PRO A 132 21.98 7.20 26.77
C PRO A 132 22.03 8.74 26.82
N ALA A 133 23.17 9.36 26.49
CA ALA A 133 23.31 10.81 26.41
C ALA A 133 22.48 11.43 25.28
N GLN A 134 22.50 10.83 24.07
CA GLN A 134 21.67 11.26 22.94
C GLN A 134 20.18 11.14 23.24
N LEU A 135 19.75 10.06 23.90
CA LEU A 135 18.38 9.90 24.37
C LEU A 135 18.00 11.01 25.36
N LYS A 136 18.83 11.27 26.38
CA LYS A 136 18.57 12.35 27.35
C LYS A 136 18.48 13.74 26.70
N LYS A 137 19.31 14.04 25.68
CA LYS A 137 19.17 15.28 24.91
C LYS A 137 17.80 15.35 24.22
N LEU A 138 17.41 14.30 23.49
CA LEU A 138 16.13 14.27 22.78
C LEU A 138 14.92 14.38 23.72
N TRP A 139 14.97 13.76 24.91
CA TRP A 139 13.95 13.93 25.95
C TRP A 139 13.81 15.39 26.41
N ARG A 140 14.92 16.09 26.66
CA ARG A 140 14.91 17.52 27.02
C ARG A 140 14.26 18.37 25.93
N VAL A 141 14.54 18.09 24.66
CA VAL A 141 13.94 18.79 23.51
C VAL A 141 12.43 18.48 23.37
N PHE A 142 11.97 17.30 23.80
CA PHE A 142 10.54 16.94 23.81
C PHE A 142 9.80 17.39 25.09
N THR A 143 10.50 17.85 26.13
CA THR A 143 9.90 18.28 27.41
C THR A 143 9.08 19.55 27.23
N GLY A 144 7.84 19.58 27.75
CA GLY A 144 6.88 20.66 27.50
C GLY A 144 6.15 20.56 26.16
N HIS A 145 6.40 19.48 25.41
CA HIS A 145 5.81 19.21 24.10
C HIS A 145 5.22 17.80 23.99
N PHE A 146 5.42 16.93 24.99
CA PHE A 146 4.96 15.54 24.95
C PHE A 146 3.45 15.42 24.76
N LEU A 147 2.62 16.24 25.42
CA LEU A 147 1.16 16.27 25.23
C LEU A 147 0.76 16.43 23.76
N ASN A 148 1.57 17.16 22.99
CA ASN A 148 1.29 17.56 21.62
C ASN A 148 1.88 16.52 20.67
N LEU A 149 3.10 16.05 20.96
CA LEU A 149 3.82 15.01 20.22
C LEU A 149 3.09 13.66 20.28
N VAL A 150 2.55 13.26 21.45
CA VAL A 150 1.73 12.03 21.55
C VAL A 150 0.40 12.14 20.80
N GLN A 151 -0.18 13.34 20.70
CA GLN A 151 -1.37 13.58 19.88
C GLN A 151 -1.06 13.72 18.38
N HIS A 152 0.21 13.91 17.99
CA HIS A 152 0.58 14.15 16.60
C HIS A 152 0.77 12.88 15.77
N ARG A 153 0.22 12.87 14.55
CA ARG A 153 0.13 11.72 13.62
C ARG A 153 1.45 11.07 13.15
N PHE A 154 2.59 11.65 13.51
CA PHE A 154 3.93 11.13 13.18
C PHE A 154 4.80 11.04 14.44
N ALA A 155 4.84 12.12 15.24
CA ALA A 155 5.67 12.18 16.45
C ALA A 155 5.22 11.20 17.55
N SER A 156 3.94 10.80 17.56
CA SER A 156 3.43 9.76 18.47
C SER A 156 4.17 8.42 18.35
N HIS A 157 4.60 8.04 17.14
CA HIS A 157 5.46 6.87 16.94
C HIS A 157 6.89 7.12 17.39
N CYS A 158 7.41 8.34 17.23
CA CYS A 158 8.70 8.73 17.81
C CYS A 158 8.67 8.64 19.34
N CYS A 159 7.57 9.08 19.99
CA CYS A 159 7.36 8.94 21.43
C CYS A 159 7.22 7.46 21.84
N GLU A 160 6.48 6.64 21.09
CA GLU A 160 6.33 5.19 21.32
C GLU A 160 7.72 4.51 21.38
N VAL A 161 8.56 4.73 20.37
CA VAL A 161 9.92 4.16 20.29
C VAL A 161 10.87 4.80 21.31
N LEU A 162 10.73 6.09 21.62
CA LEU A 162 11.50 6.78 22.66
C LEU A 162 11.19 6.20 24.05
N PHE A 163 9.93 5.92 24.38
CA PHE A 163 9.54 5.30 25.63
C PHE A 163 10.08 3.86 25.72
N GLU A 164 9.88 3.04 24.68
CA GLU A 164 10.39 1.67 24.60
C GLU A 164 11.91 1.60 24.79
N ARG A 165 12.68 2.51 24.18
CA ARG A 165 14.14 2.53 24.30
C ARG A 165 14.61 3.06 25.66
N SER A 166 13.92 4.06 26.21
CA SER A 166 14.43 4.83 27.36
C SER A 166 14.16 4.18 28.72
N VAL A 167 13.16 3.31 28.84
CA VAL A 167 12.97 2.53 30.09
C VAL A 167 14.18 1.63 30.38
N VAL A 168 14.88 1.16 29.34
CA VAL A 168 16.12 0.37 29.51
C VAL A 168 17.23 1.21 30.15
N VAL A 169 17.28 2.51 29.87
CA VAL A 169 18.20 3.45 30.52
C VAL A 169 17.77 3.71 31.96
N ALA A 170 16.47 4.00 32.20
CA ALA A 170 15.94 4.19 33.55
C ALA A 170 16.16 2.96 34.45
N SER A 171 16.03 1.75 33.91
CA SER A 171 16.29 0.48 34.60
C SER A 171 17.77 0.33 35.02
N ARG A 172 18.71 0.76 34.17
CA ARG A 172 20.13 0.83 34.60
C ARG A 172 20.36 1.92 35.62
N GLU A 173 19.64 3.03 35.58
CA GLU A 173 19.76 4.06 36.62
C GLU A 173 19.28 3.61 38.03
N MET A 174 18.86 2.35 38.22
CA MET A 174 18.47 1.76 39.52
C MET A 174 19.53 0.92 40.26
N ASP A 175 20.50 0.32 39.55
CA ASP A 175 21.65 -0.38 40.18
C ASP A 175 22.59 0.71 40.82
N PRO A 176 23.63 0.41 41.63
CA PRO A 176 24.57 1.44 42.12
C PRO A 176 25.90 1.63 41.34
N ALA A 177 26.20 0.85 40.29
CA ALA A 177 27.53 0.81 39.64
C ALA A 177 27.65 1.31 38.17
N TYR A 178 26.75 2.18 37.68
CA TYR A 178 26.85 2.79 36.33
C TYR A 178 28.01 3.77 36.30
N VAL A 179 28.61 3.87 35.13
CA VAL A 179 29.25 5.12 34.70
C VAL A 179 28.51 5.55 33.44
N PRO A 180 27.86 6.73 33.40
CA PRO A 180 27.18 7.20 32.20
C PRO A 180 28.16 7.37 31.03
N ASP A 181 27.99 6.58 29.97
CA ASP A 181 28.83 6.64 28.78
C ASP A 181 28.69 7.99 28.04
N GLY A 182 29.83 8.54 27.63
CA GLY A 182 29.88 9.71 26.74
C GLY A 182 29.77 11.07 27.44
N GLY A 183 30.37 11.23 28.62
CA GLY A 183 30.53 12.55 29.25
C GLY A 183 31.30 13.54 28.37
N LEU A 184 30.88 14.81 28.41
CA LEU A 184 31.64 15.94 27.88
C LEU A 184 33.02 16.01 28.55
N THR A 185 34.03 16.47 27.81
CA THR A 185 35.39 16.64 28.37
C THR A 185 35.42 17.75 29.41
N GLU A 186 36.40 17.74 30.32
CA GLU A 186 36.53 18.74 31.40
C GLU A 186 36.53 20.19 30.86
N LYS A 187 37.06 20.41 29.64
CA LYS A 187 37.04 21.72 28.96
C LYS A 187 35.67 22.18 28.49
N GLU A 188 34.78 21.25 28.15
CA GLU A 188 33.42 21.58 27.69
C GLU A 188 32.51 21.88 28.90
N ALA A 189 32.77 21.24 30.04
CA ALA A 189 32.12 21.54 31.31
C ALA A 189 32.45 22.95 31.84
N GLU A 190 33.67 23.45 31.66
CA GLU A 190 34.04 24.84 32.02
C GLU A 190 33.29 25.90 31.19
N THR A 191 32.74 25.55 30.02
CA THR A 191 31.92 26.46 29.18
C THR A 191 30.41 26.36 29.39
N ALA A 192 29.91 25.30 30.03
CA ALA A 192 28.49 25.02 30.18
C ALA A 192 28.02 25.29 31.63
N GLY A 193 27.58 26.53 31.90
CA GLY A 193 27.11 26.93 33.22
C GLY A 193 25.79 26.25 33.64
N ASP A 194 25.76 25.72 34.86
CA ASP A 194 24.58 25.31 35.66
C ASP A 194 23.56 24.30 35.04
N GLU A 195 23.91 23.55 33.99
CA GLU A 195 23.04 22.45 33.53
C GLU A 195 23.08 21.21 34.46
N VAL A 196 22.04 21.05 35.27
CA VAL A 196 21.83 19.86 36.11
C VAL A 196 21.48 18.63 35.27
N PHE A 197 22.25 17.55 35.43
CA PHE A 197 22.04 16.28 34.72
C PHE A 197 20.85 15.47 35.28
N ALA A 198 19.64 15.73 34.79
CA ALA A 198 18.45 14.93 35.13
C ALA A 198 18.59 13.42 34.81
N SER A 199 17.95 12.58 35.63
CA SER A 199 17.84 11.14 35.38
C SER A 199 16.73 10.81 34.38
N MET A 200 16.82 9.66 33.72
CA MET A 200 15.79 9.16 32.82
C MET A 200 14.48 8.90 33.56
N GLU A 201 14.54 8.36 34.79
CA GLU A 201 13.40 8.29 35.71
C GLU A 201 12.68 9.64 35.84
N SER A 202 13.46 10.71 36.03
CA SER A 202 12.92 12.05 36.26
C SER A 202 12.35 12.70 35.01
N LEU A 203 12.88 12.38 33.83
CA LEU A 203 12.34 12.80 32.53
C LEU A 203 11.00 12.11 32.25
N PHE A 204 10.86 10.82 32.56
CA PHE A 204 9.58 10.12 32.53
C PHE A 204 8.57 10.74 33.52
N LEU A 205 8.96 10.98 34.78
CA LEU A 205 8.07 11.57 35.79
C LEU A 205 7.65 13.00 35.43
N TYR A 206 8.53 13.83 34.85
CA TYR A 206 8.15 15.15 34.35
C TYR A 206 7.08 15.04 33.25
N MET A 207 7.32 14.19 32.24
CA MET A 207 6.37 13.97 31.14
C MET A 207 5.04 13.40 31.63
N LEU A 208 5.03 12.54 32.64
CA LEU A 208 3.78 12.05 33.25
C LEU A 208 2.99 13.18 33.91
N ASN A 209 3.64 14.10 34.62
CA ASN A 209 2.98 15.30 35.17
C ASN A 209 2.50 16.27 34.06
N GLU A 210 3.10 16.24 32.86
CA GLU A 210 2.65 16.99 31.68
C GLU A 210 1.37 16.39 31.07
N LEU A 211 1.27 15.04 31.03
CA LEU A 211 0.11 14.32 30.49
C LEU A 211 -1.05 14.18 31.50
N GLU A 212 -0.78 14.11 32.81
CA GLU A 212 -1.77 13.82 33.87
C GLU A 212 -3.04 14.70 33.80
N PRO A 213 -2.97 16.04 33.59
CA PRO A 213 -4.16 16.89 33.45
C PRO A 213 -5.06 16.58 32.24
N SER A 214 -4.50 15.93 31.21
CA SER A 214 -5.20 15.56 29.97
C SER A 214 -5.42 14.05 29.86
N ILE A 215 -5.14 13.26 30.90
CA ILE A 215 -5.03 11.80 30.76
C ILE A 215 -6.31 11.13 30.26
N ILE A 216 -7.49 11.64 30.65
CA ILE A 216 -8.81 11.13 30.27
C ILE A 216 -9.11 11.30 28.77
N PRO A 217 -9.06 12.50 28.16
CA PRO A 217 -9.27 12.64 26.72
C PRO A 217 -8.23 11.92 25.86
N LEU A 218 -7.01 11.68 26.37
CA LEU A 218 -6.00 10.90 25.66
C LEU A 218 -6.34 9.39 25.55
N LEU A 219 -7.26 8.86 26.38
CA LEU A 219 -7.61 7.43 26.41
C LEU A 219 -8.21 6.91 25.09
N SER A 220 -9.08 7.72 24.46
CA SER A 220 -9.76 7.43 23.20
C SER A 220 -9.22 8.26 22.02
N HIS A 221 -8.18 9.06 22.23
CA HIS A 221 -7.57 9.87 21.16
C HIS A 221 -6.88 8.98 20.12
N THR A 222 -7.19 9.22 18.85
CA THR A 222 -6.67 8.52 17.64
C THR A 222 -5.19 8.16 17.72
N PHE A 223 -4.32 9.16 17.90
CA PHE A 223 -2.87 8.96 18.01
C PHE A 223 -2.41 8.67 19.45
N ALA A 224 -2.68 9.56 20.41
CA ALA A 224 -2.11 9.49 21.76
C ALA A 224 -2.44 8.24 22.58
N SER A 225 -3.57 7.58 22.32
CA SER A 225 -3.88 6.30 22.96
C SER A 225 -2.78 5.25 22.72
N HIS A 226 -2.08 5.26 21.58
CA HIS A 226 -1.00 4.30 21.27
C HIS A 226 0.24 4.45 22.17
N PRO A 227 0.96 5.59 22.19
CA PRO A 227 2.09 5.78 23.09
C PRO A 227 1.67 5.77 24.57
N LEU A 228 0.42 6.12 24.92
CA LEU A 228 -0.11 5.97 26.28
C LEU A 228 -0.25 4.49 26.69
N ARG A 229 -0.77 3.62 25.80
CA ARG A 229 -0.83 2.17 26.00
C ARG A 229 0.57 1.55 26.14
N ALA A 230 1.54 2.02 25.34
CA ALA A 230 2.95 1.66 25.51
C ALA A 230 3.46 2.06 26.90
N LEU A 231 3.31 3.34 27.25
CA LEU A 231 3.82 3.96 28.46
C LEU A 231 3.31 3.27 29.74
N LEU A 232 2.00 3.00 29.83
CA LEU A 232 1.40 2.33 31.00
C LEU A 232 1.94 0.90 31.22
N LEU A 233 2.26 0.18 30.14
CA LEU A 233 2.88 -1.15 30.22
C LEU A 233 4.38 -1.06 30.57
N ILE A 234 5.09 -0.13 29.93
CA ILE A 234 6.51 0.16 30.15
C ILE A 234 6.78 0.50 31.62
N LEU A 235 6.03 1.44 32.18
CA LEU A 235 6.17 1.93 33.57
C LEU A 235 5.75 0.89 34.62
N SER A 236 5.04 -0.17 34.23
CA SER A 236 4.69 -1.31 35.08
C SER A 236 5.58 -2.54 34.82
N GLY A 237 6.74 -2.33 34.18
CA GLY A 237 7.75 -3.36 33.88
C GLY A 237 7.30 -4.42 32.88
N GLN A 238 6.20 -4.20 32.15
CA GLN A 238 5.59 -5.18 31.25
C GLN A 238 6.18 -5.11 29.83
N PRO A 239 6.52 -6.24 29.21
CA PRO A 239 7.03 -6.26 27.84
C PRO A 239 5.94 -5.89 26.82
N VAL A 240 6.12 -4.73 26.17
CA VAL A 240 5.26 -4.22 25.08
C VAL A 240 5.19 -5.22 23.93
N SER A 241 6.32 -5.84 23.58
CA SER A 241 6.43 -6.80 22.46
C SER A 241 5.90 -8.20 22.77
N SER A 242 5.24 -8.42 23.92
CA SER A 242 4.60 -9.71 24.20
C SER A 242 3.37 -9.94 23.31
N SER A 243 3.11 -11.19 22.92
CA SER A 243 2.02 -11.54 21.99
C SER A 243 0.62 -11.17 22.47
N THR A 244 0.45 -10.89 23.76
CA THR A 244 -0.80 -10.42 24.39
C THR A 244 -0.93 -8.89 24.38
N SER A 245 0.17 -8.16 24.16
CA SER A 245 0.26 -6.69 24.20
C SER A 245 0.54 -6.05 22.84
N GLN A 246 1.17 -6.75 21.89
CA GLN A 246 1.46 -6.21 20.56
C GLN A 246 0.21 -5.66 19.85
N SER A 247 -0.91 -6.40 19.87
CA SER A 247 -2.19 -5.95 19.31
C SER A 247 -2.88 -4.84 20.10
N LEU A 248 -2.46 -4.57 21.34
CA LEU A 248 -2.96 -3.46 22.15
C LEU A 248 -2.14 -2.20 21.95
N VAL A 249 -0.83 -2.29 21.73
CA VAL A 249 0.04 -1.10 21.66
C VAL A 249 0.26 -0.63 20.22
N GLN A 250 0.56 -1.55 19.30
CA GLN A 250 1.02 -1.19 17.97
C GLN A 250 -0.17 -1.07 17.01
N SER A 251 -0.20 0.00 16.20
CA SER A 251 -1.16 0.10 15.09
C SER A 251 -0.95 -1.04 14.10
N ARG A 252 -2.04 -1.66 13.61
CA ARG A 252 -1.99 -2.70 12.55
C ARG A 252 -1.30 -2.25 11.26
N LYS A 253 -1.13 -0.93 11.08
CA LYS A 253 -0.45 -0.29 9.94
C LYS A 253 1.02 0.08 10.21
N LYS A 254 1.59 -0.27 11.39
CA LYS A 254 3.01 -0.07 11.72
C LYS A 254 3.88 -0.99 10.85
N LYS A 255 4.49 -0.44 9.78
CA LYS A 255 5.54 -1.13 9.03
C LYS A 255 6.69 -1.46 9.99
N ASN A 256 7.18 -2.70 9.97
CA ASN A 256 8.36 -3.09 10.74
C ASN A 256 9.56 -2.25 10.27
N ILE A 257 10.22 -1.57 11.20
CA ILE A 257 11.47 -0.85 10.95
C ILE A 257 12.59 -1.89 10.81
N SER A 258 13.05 -2.14 9.58
CA SER A 258 14.08 -3.14 9.27
C SER A 258 15.49 -2.63 9.55
N ILE A 259 15.81 -2.43 10.83
CA ILE A 259 17.20 -2.41 11.29
C ILE A 259 17.60 -3.85 11.65
N THR A 260 18.72 -4.34 11.12
CA THR A 260 19.37 -5.56 11.60
C THR A 260 19.87 -5.36 13.04
N THR A 261 19.11 -5.85 14.01
CA THR A 261 19.37 -5.73 15.46
C THR A 261 20.65 -6.44 15.91
N ASP A 262 21.26 -7.24 15.03
CA ASP A 262 22.62 -7.81 15.15
C ASP A 262 23.72 -6.76 15.38
N PHE A 263 23.46 -5.47 15.12
CA PHE A 263 24.42 -4.39 15.36
C PHE A 263 24.00 -3.34 16.38
N ALA A 264 22.83 -3.46 17.00
CA ALA A 264 22.50 -2.64 18.17
C ALA A 264 23.29 -3.17 19.40
N PRO A 265 23.57 -2.33 20.42
CA PRO A 265 24.19 -2.77 21.67
C PRO A 265 23.45 -3.99 22.25
N PRO A 266 24.12 -4.94 22.96
CA PRO A 266 23.50 -6.22 23.35
C PRO A 266 22.18 -6.04 24.10
N GLU A 267 22.22 -5.13 25.04
CA GLU A 267 21.19 -4.29 25.66
C GLU A 267 19.87 -4.02 24.91
N ALA A 268 19.92 -3.77 23.60
CA ALA A 268 18.74 -3.46 22.80
C ALA A 268 17.97 -4.72 22.37
N ARG A 269 18.56 -5.91 22.56
CA ARG A 269 18.00 -7.21 22.20
C ARG A 269 17.14 -7.81 23.32
N GLU A 270 17.15 -7.22 24.52
CA GLU A 270 16.48 -7.75 25.72
C GLU A 270 15.06 -7.20 25.94
N ALA A 271 14.57 -6.30 25.07
CA ALA A 271 13.30 -5.55 25.21
C ALA A 271 12.00 -6.41 25.23
N GLY A 272 12.10 -7.74 25.10
CA GLY A 272 10.99 -8.68 25.26
C GLY A 272 10.83 -9.30 26.65
N ALA A 273 11.77 -9.04 27.58
CA ALA A 273 11.68 -9.48 28.97
C ALA A 273 10.89 -8.49 29.84
N ALA A 274 10.49 -8.91 31.05
CA ALA A 274 10.02 -7.98 32.07
C ALA A 274 11.19 -7.15 32.60
N ILE A 275 11.05 -5.83 32.63
CA ILE A 275 12.11 -4.88 32.98
C ILE A 275 11.90 -4.40 34.42
N ALA A 276 12.97 -4.35 35.22
CA ALA A 276 12.93 -3.74 36.54
C ALA A 276 12.78 -2.21 36.40
N VAL A 277 11.77 -1.64 37.05
CA VAL A 277 11.41 -0.22 36.97
C VAL A 277 11.38 0.41 38.36
N PRO A 278 11.66 1.72 38.51
CA PRO A 278 11.56 2.41 39.80
C PRO A 278 10.18 2.28 40.44
N ASP A 279 10.11 2.21 41.77
CA ASP A 279 8.84 2.19 42.51
C ASP A 279 7.97 3.41 42.14
N SER A 280 8.61 4.58 41.90
CA SER A 280 7.98 5.82 41.45
C SER A 280 7.19 5.69 40.14
N PHE A 281 7.62 4.83 39.22
CA PHE A 281 6.89 4.53 37.97
C PHE A 281 5.61 3.73 38.27
N THR A 282 5.69 2.77 39.19
CA THR A 282 4.54 1.98 39.63
C THR A 282 3.53 2.88 40.35
N GLU A 283 3.98 3.73 41.28
CA GLU A 283 3.13 4.72 41.97
C GLU A 283 2.45 5.70 40.99
N ALA A 284 3.16 6.16 39.95
CA ALA A 284 2.57 7.03 38.92
C ALA A 284 1.50 6.30 38.07
N VAL A 285 1.74 5.04 37.71
CA VAL A 285 0.72 4.20 37.03
C VAL A 285 -0.48 3.95 37.92
N GLU A 286 -0.28 3.67 39.22
CA GLU A 286 -1.37 3.50 40.17
C GLU A 286 -2.20 4.79 40.32
N ARG A 287 -1.55 5.95 40.38
CA ARG A 287 -2.20 7.27 40.41
C ARG A 287 -3.04 7.52 39.16
N ILE A 288 -2.51 7.23 37.97
CA ILE A 288 -3.25 7.38 36.70
C ILE A 288 -4.48 6.45 36.65
N VAL A 289 -4.33 5.18 37.05
CA VAL A 289 -5.46 4.24 37.12
C VAL A 289 -6.53 4.74 38.10
N ALA A 290 -6.14 5.28 39.26
CA ALA A 290 -7.06 5.85 40.23
C ALA A 290 -7.73 7.15 39.72
N ALA A 291 -6.99 8.03 39.05
CA ALA A 291 -7.50 9.28 38.48
C ALA A 291 -8.54 9.03 37.38
N VAL A 292 -8.27 8.09 36.46
CA VAL A 292 -9.25 7.64 35.45
C VAL A 292 -10.42 6.91 36.11
N GLY A 293 -10.15 6.07 37.12
CA GLY A 293 -11.17 5.39 37.92
C GLY A 293 -12.11 6.33 38.67
N ALA A 294 -11.62 7.49 39.13
CA ALA A 294 -12.42 8.52 39.77
C ALA A 294 -13.16 9.41 38.74
N GLY A 295 -12.46 9.83 37.68
CA GLY A 295 -12.92 10.86 36.75
C GLY A 295 -13.86 10.41 35.63
N LEU A 296 -13.97 9.11 35.35
CA LEU A 296 -14.99 8.56 34.44
C LEU A 296 -16.16 7.94 35.19
N ASP A 297 -17.39 8.16 34.74
CA ASP A 297 -18.59 7.55 35.33
C ASP A 297 -18.89 6.12 34.79
N VAL A 298 -20.04 5.58 35.21
CA VAL A 298 -20.46 4.21 34.84
C VAL A 298 -20.92 4.09 33.38
N GLU A 299 -21.44 5.16 32.80
CA GLU A 299 -21.91 5.22 31.40
C GLU A 299 -20.74 5.52 30.46
N GLU A 300 -19.84 6.43 30.82
CA GLU A 300 -18.61 6.73 30.08
C GLU A 300 -17.69 5.50 29.96
N ILE A 301 -17.46 4.76 31.05
CA ILE A 301 -16.67 3.51 31.03
C ILE A 301 -17.34 2.46 30.14
N ARG A 302 -18.67 2.42 30.07
CA ARG A 302 -19.41 1.47 29.22
C ARG A 302 -19.41 1.89 27.75
N ALA A 303 -19.45 3.18 27.44
CA ALA A 303 -19.23 3.68 26.10
C ALA A 303 -17.80 3.37 25.62
N MET A 304 -16.81 3.63 26.48
CA MET A 304 -15.39 3.34 26.18
C MET A 304 -15.12 1.83 25.97
N ALA A 305 -15.85 0.95 26.66
CA ALA A 305 -15.70 -0.51 26.56
C ALA A 305 -15.96 -1.09 25.16
N VAL A 306 -16.80 -0.43 24.35
CA VAL A 306 -17.12 -0.81 22.96
C VAL A 306 -16.58 0.18 21.91
N HIS A 307 -15.90 1.24 22.35
CA HIS A 307 -15.27 2.22 21.46
C HIS A 307 -13.97 1.65 20.88
N PRO A 308 -13.76 1.60 19.55
CA PRO A 308 -12.60 0.91 18.94
C PRO A 308 -11.24 1.47 19.41
N ILE A 309 -11.08 2.80 19.48
CA ILE A 309 -9.85 3.44 19.96
C ILE A 309 -9.69 3.33 21.50
N GLY A 310 -10.77 3.56 22.26
CA GLY A 310 -10.74 3.65 23.72
C GLY A 310 -10.69 2.31 24.45
N SER A 311 -11.34 1.27 23.91
CA SER A 311 -11.41 -0.07 24.53
C SER A 311 -10.02 -0.71 24.70
N PRO A 312 -9.09 -0.67 23.72
CA PRO A 312 -7.70 -1.09 23.93
C PRO A 312 -6.97 -0.38 25.08
N THR A 313 -7.28 0.90 25.35
CA THR A 313 -6.67 1.63 26.47
C THR A 313 -7.29 1.22 27.80
N LEU A 314 -8.62 1.09 27.83
CA LEU A 314 -9.37 0.55 28.99
C LEU A 314 -8.96 -0.89 29.30
N GLN A 315 -8.64 -1.72 28.29
CA GLN A 315 -8.07 -3.06 28.43
C GLN A 315 -6.72 -3.05 29.16
N VAL A 316 -5.83 -2.10 28.86
CA VAL A 316 -4.55 -1.93 29.58
C VAL A 316 -4.79 -1.48 31.01
N LEU A 317 -5.62 -0.46 31.24
CA LEU A 317 -5.93 0.05 32.59
C LEU A 317 -6.55 -1.03 33.49
N LEU A 318 -7.53 -1.78 32.98
CA LEU A 318 -8.16 -2.89 33.71
C LEU A 318 -7.20 -4.08 33.92
N GLN A 319 -6.32 -4.38 32.97
CA GLN A 319 -5.25 -5.37 33.16
C GLN A 319 -4.33 -4.97 34.33
N LEU A 320 -4.03 -3.68 34.49
CA LEU A 320 -3.19 -3.18 35.58
C LEU A 320 -3.94 -3.17 36.92
N GLU A 321 -5.18 -2.66 36.97
CA GLU A 321 -6.04 -2.69 38.16
C GLU A 321 -6.23 -4.12 38.70
N MET A 322 -6.59 -5.06 37.83
CA MET A 322 -6.88 -6.44 38.24
C MET A 322 -5.64 -7.20 38.72
N ARG A 323 -4.44 -6.84 38.25
CA ARG A 323 -3.18 -7.49 38.64
C ARG A 323 -2.66 -7.08 40.02
N LYS A 324 -3.11 -5.95 40.59
CA LYS A 324 -2.70 -5.49 41.94
C LYS A 324 -2.87 -6.59 42.99
N SER A 325 -1.82 -6.83 43.76
CA SER A 325 -1.74 -7.81 44.86
C SER A 325 -2.71 -7.53 46.00
N ARG A 326 -3.01 -8.56 46.80
CA ARG A 326 -3.84 -8.43 48.01
C ARG A 326 -3.23 -7.49 49.06
N ASN A 327 -1.91 -7.26 49.01
CA ASN A 327 -1.22 -6.32 49.92
C ASN A 327 -1.19 -4.88 49.38
N GLU A 328 -1.04 -4.67 48.06
CA GLU A 328 -1.14 -3.33 47.44
C GLU A 328 -2.55 -2.74 47.67
N ARG A 329 -3.60 -3.54 47.45
CA ARG A 329 -5.01 -3.17 47.76
C ARG A 329 -5.30 -2.91 49.25
N LYS A 330 -4.35 -3.17 50.15
CA LYS A 330 -4.43 -2.77 51.57
C LYS A 330 -3.63 -1.50 51.87
N ARG A 331 -2.71 -1.08 50.99
CA ARG A 331 -1.96 0.17 51.09
C ARG A 331 -2.71 1.37 50.49
N SER A 332 -3.53 1.18 49.44
CA SER A 332 -4.27 2.28 48.80
C SER A 332 -5.38 2.90 49.66
N GLY A 333 -5.75 2.28 50.79
CA GLY A 333 -6.72 2.79 51.75
C GLY A 333 -8.00 1.95 51.82
N GLY A 334 -8.45 1.64 53.03
CA GLY A 334 -9.60 0.73 53.27
C GLY A 334 -10.98 1.35 53.06
N GLY A 335 -11.15 2.20 52.05
CA GLY A 335 -12.47 2.74 51.65
C GLY A 335 -13.14 1.89 50.57
N GLU A 336 -14.39 2.21 50.23
CA GLU A 336 -15.05 1.67 49.02
C GLU A 336 -14.49 2.35 47.75
N GLU A 337 -13.23 2.02 47.37
CA GLU A 337 -12.66 2.49 46.09
C GLU A 337 -13.49 1.95 44.91
N VAL A 338 -14.07 2.86 44.12
CA VAL A 338 -15.01 2.54 43.04
C VAL A 338 -14.26 2.12 41.77
N THR A 339 -13.63 0.94 41.83
CA THR A 339 -12.83 0.32 40.75
C THR A 339 -13.49 0.37 39.37
N LEU A 340 -12.65 0.45 38.32
CA LEU A 340 -13.06 0.37 36.91
C LEU A 340 -13.84 -0.92 36.63
N LEU A 341 -13.36 -2.06 37.13
CA LEU A 341 -14.06 -3.34 37.00
C LEU A 341 -15.43 -3.31 37.70
N GLY A 342 -15.52 -2.64 38.86
CA GLY A 342 -16.77 -2.48 39.61
C GLY A 342 -17.80 -1.62 38.87
N LYS A 343 -17.40 -0.49 38.29
CA LYS A 343 -18.27 0.37 37.46
C LYS A 343 -18.78 -0.38 36.23
N LEU A 344 -17.85 -1.03 35.50
CA LEU A 344 -18.16 -1.77 34.27
C LEU A 344 -19.11 -2.95 34.54
N ALA A 345 -18.70 -3.88 35.40
CA ALA A 345 -19.38 -5.16 35.62
C ALA A 345 -20.45 -5.12 36.72
N GLY A 346 -20.60 -4.02 37.47
CA GLY A 346 -21.56 -3.91 38.57
C GLY A 346 -21.19 -4.71 39.83
N ILE A 347 -19.92 -5.12 39.96
CA ILE A 347 -19.43 -5.91 41.09
C ILE A 347 -18.82 -4.96 42.13
N SER A 348 -19.45 -4.80 43.30
CA SER A 348 -18.89 -3.96 44.37
C SER A 348 -17.56 -4.53 44.89
N ALA A 349 -16.59 -3.62 45.05
CA ALA A 349 -15.29 -3.88 45.68
C ALA A 349 -15.37 -3.64 47.20
N GLY A 350 -16.38 -4.23 47.85
CA GLY A 350 -16.69 -4.06 49.27
C GLY A 350 -17.43 -5.26 49.83
N GLY A 351 -17.44 -5.40 51.16
CA GLY A 351 -17.95 -6.58 51.86
C GLY A 351 -16.85 -7.61 52.11
N ASP A 352 -16.21 -7.48 53.28
CA ASP A 352 -15.42 -8.55 53.89
C ASP A 352 -16.40 -9.48 54.63
N GLY A 353 -16.32 -10.77 54.31
CA GLY A 353 -17.26 -11.80 54.75
C GLY A 353 -16.58 -13.14 54.58
N GLY A 354 -16.69 -13.99 55.60
CA GLY A 354 -15.77 -15.11 55.82
C GLY A 354 -15.75 -16.17 54.73
N GLU A 355 -14.76 -17.05 54.86
CA GLU A 355 -14.89 -18.41 54.35
C GLU A 355 -15.94 -19.14 55.20
N GLU A 356 -16.62 -20.14 54.61
CA GLU A 356 -17.74 -20.92 55.17
C GLU A 356 -19.10 -20.19 55.21
N GLY A 357 -20.14 -20.84 54.66
CA GLY A 357 -21.52 -20.31 54.58
C GLY A 357 -22.22 -20.56 53.24
N GLU A 358 -22.96 -21.67 53.13
CA GLU A 358 -23.95 -21.88 52.06
C GLU A 358 -25.34 -21.47 52.55
N GLU A 359 -25.69 -20.17 52.50
CA GLU A 359 -27.05 -19.71 52.77
C GLU A 359 -27.60 -18.79 51.66
N GLU A 360 -28.91 -18.91 51.43
CA GLU A 360 -29.65 -18.14 50.43
C GLU A 360 -30.26 -16.88 51.06
N GLY A 361 -29.71 -15.69 50.79
CA GLY A 361 -30.40 -14.46 51.12
C GLY A 361 -29.55 -13.22 51.35
N GLU A 362 -29.15 -12.55 50.26
CA GLU A 362 -29.06 -11.08 50.26
C GLU A 362 -29.05 -10.53 48.82
N GLU A 363 -29.69 -9.38 48.58
CA GLU A 363 -29.78 -8.75 47.25
C GLU A 363 -28.50 -7.97 46.86
N GLY A 364 -27.34 -8.61 47.06
CA GLY A 364 -26.07 -8.09 46.55
C GLY A 364 -26.11 -7.94 45.03
N LYS A 365 -26.22 -6.69 44.56
CA LYS A 365 -26.37 -6.25 43.16
C LYS A 365 -25.87 -7.30 42.14
N ARG A 366 -26.81 -7.89 41.38
CA ARG A 366 -26.48 -8.86 40.33
C ARG A 366 -25.47 -8.23 39.35
N PRO A 367 -24.44 -8.97 38.88
CA PRO A 367 -23.53 -8.51 37.85
C PRO A 367 -24.29 -7.93 36.65
N SER A 368 -23.80 -6.81 36.14
CA SER A 368 -24.48 -5.96 35.17
C SER A 368 -24.84 -6.74 33.91
N SER A 369 -26.07 -6.57 33.42
CA SER A 369 -26.49 -7.11 32.11
C SER A 369 -25.56 -6.65 30.99
N PHE A 370 -24.93 -5.48 31.12
CA PHE A 370 -23.92 -4.96 30.19
C PHE A 370 -22.76 -5.94 29.94
N PHE A 371 -22.30 -6.67 30.96
CA PHE A 371 -21.22 -7.64 30.75
C PHE A 371 -21.66 -8.81 29.84
N SER A 372 -22.95 -9.18 29.84
CA SER A 372 -23.49 -10.14 28.87
C SER A 372 -23.45 -9.61 27.44
N ASN A 373 -23.56 -8.29 27.23
CA ASN A 373 -23.54 -7.67 25.91
C ASN A 373 -22.13 -7.67 25.32
N LEU A 374 -21.11 -7.39 26.14
CA LEU A 374 -19.69 -7.47 25.76
C LEU A 374 -19.28 -8.83 25.18
N LEU A 375 -19.98 -9.92 25.53
CA LEU A 375 -19.69 -11.25 24.97
C LEU A 375 -20.05 -11.39 23.48
N TYR A 376 -20.89 -10.51 22.93
CA TYR A 376 -21.39 -10.58 21.55
C TYR A 376 -21.04 -9.34 20.72
N ASP A 377 -20.43 -8.32 21.33
CA ASP A 377 -19.90 -7.15 20.64
C ASP A 377 -18.44 -7.42 20.21
N PRO A 378 -18.04 -7.22 18.94
CA PRO A 378 -16.67 -7.50 18.49
C PRO A 378 -15.59 -6.82 19.34
N VAL A 379 -15.70 -5.50 19.56
CA VAL A 379 -14.74 -4.71 20.34
C VAL A 379 -14.84 -5.04 21.84
N GLY A 380 -16.06 -5.14 22.35
CA GLY A 380 -16.34 -5.48 23.74
C GLY A 380 -15.86 -6.89 24.13
N SER A 381 -15.80 -7.83 23.18
CA SER A 381 -15.38 -9.20 23.44
C SER A 381 -13.90 -9.31 23.77
N HIS A 382 -13.05 -8.51 23.12
CA HIS A 382 -11.63 -8.43 23.47
C HIS A 382 -11.42 -7.83 24.86
N LEU A 383 -12.28 -6.89 25.30
CA LEU A 383 -12.27 -6.45 26.69
C LEU A 383 -12.75 -7.55 27.66
N ALA A 384 -13.79 -8.30 27.31
CA ALA A 384 -14.25 -9.44 28.10
C ALA A 384 -13.19 -10.56 28.20
N GLU A 385 -12.40 -10.81 27.14
CA GLU A 385 -11.22 -11.69 27.19
C GLU A 385 -10.24 -11.24 28.28
N LYS A 386 -9.82 -9.97 28.27
CA LYS A 386 -8.86 -9.43 29.26
C LYS A 386 -9.41 -9.51 30.67
N ILE A 387 -10.70 -9.19 30.86
CA ILE A 387 -11.37 -9.30 32.17
C ILE A 387 -11.35 -10.75 32.65
N MET A 388 -11.78 -11.72 31.84
CA MET A 388 -11.76 -13.12 32.29
C MET A 388 -10.33 -13.63 32.50
N SER A 389 -9.35 -13.24 31.67
CA SER A 389 -7.93 -13.55 31.85
C SER A 389 -7.36 -13.04 33.18
N TYR A 390 -7.62 -11.78 33.57
CA TYR A 390 -6.93 -11.15 34.71
C TYR A 390 -7.76 -10.96 35.99
N ALA A 391 -9.10 -11.04 35.95
CA ALA A 391 -9.96 -10.86 37.14
C ALA A 391 -9.56 -11.78 38.31
N PRO A 392 -9.51 -11.31 39.57
CA PRO A 392 -9.12 -12.16 40.68
C PRO A 392 -10.17 -13.26 40.97
N LYS A 393 -9.79 -14.22 41.82
CA LYS A 393 -10.52 -15.51 41.99
C LYS A 393 -11.98 -15.34 42.48
N ARG A 394 -12.32 -14.25 43.16
CA ARG A 394 -13.69 -13.95 43.66
C ARG A 394 -14.55 -13.39 42.53
N GLU A 395 -14.00 -12.44 41.77
CA GLU A 395 -14.63 -11.71 40.67
C GLU A 395 -14.85 -12.63 39.47
N PHE A 396 -13.84 -13.43 39.10
CA PHE A 396 -13.94 -14.47 38.09
C PHE A 396 -15.05 -15.49 38.43
N LYS A 397 -15.16 -15.94 39.70
CA LYS A 397 -16.25 -16.82 40.14
C LYS A 397 -17.63 -16.16 40.02
N LYS A 398 -17.76 -14.88 40.39
CA LYS A 398 -19.02 -14.10 40.22
C LYS A 398 -19.42 -14.02 38.74
N LEU A 399 -18.50 -13.59 37.87
CA LEU A 399 -18.73 -13.48 36.42
C LEU A 399 -19.06 -14.83 35.78
N TYR A 400 -18.31 -15.89 36.14
CA TYR A 400 -18.56 -17.25 35.65
C TYR A 400 -19.97 -17.75 35.99
N LYS A 401 -20.37 -17.64 37.28
CA LYS A 401 -21.69 -18.09 37.75
C LYS A 401 -22.84 -17.30 37.10
N ALA A 402 -22.64 -16.00 36.83
CA ALA A 402 -23.67 -15.12 36.29
C ALA A 402 -23.83 -15.21 34.75
N HIS A 403 -22.73 -15.29 33.99
CA HIS A 403 -22.78 -15.11 32.53
C HIS A 403 -22.45 -16.38 31.73
N PHE A 404 -21.60 -17.28 32.25
CA PHE A 404 -21.04 -18.40 31.48
C PHE A 404 -21.59 -19.77 31.84
N ARG A 405 -21.77 -20.09 33.14
CA ARG A 405 -22.00 -21.46 33.63
C ARG A 405 -23.09 -22.22 32.85
N THR A 406 -24.29 -21.65 32.77
CA THR A 406 -25.46 -22.26 32.11
C THR A 406 -25.49 -22.08 30.58
N ARG A 407 -24.45 -21.46 29.99
CA ARG A 407 -24.39 -21.04 28.59
C ARG A 407 -23.11 -21.50 27.89
N MET A 408 -22.33 -22.38 28.51
CA MET A 408 -20.97 -22.69 28.04
C MET A 408 -20.94 -23.19 26.58
N GLY A 409 -21.80 -24.14 26.21
CA GLY A 409 -21.92 -24.60 24.81
C GLY A 409 -22.41 -23.51 23.86
N SER A 410 -23.43 -22.72 24.24
CA SER A 410 -24.00 -21.67 23.39
C SER A 410 -23.11 -20.43 23.23
N LEU A 411 -22.14 -20.22 24.13
CA LEU A 411 -21.06 -19.25 24.00
C LEU A 411 -19.87 -19.84 23.21
N ALA A 412 -19.49 -21.09 23.46
CA ALA A 412 -18.40 -21.78 22.76
C ALA A 412 -18.66 -21.89 21.25
N ARG A 413 -19.91 -22.14 20.85
CA ARG A 413 -20.32 -22.24 19.44
C ARG A 413 -20.47 -20.88 18.73
N ASN A 414 -20.38 -19.76 19.45
CA ASN A 414 -20.58 -18.42 18.90
C ASN A 414 -19.24 -17.78 18.51
N GLU A 415 -19.29 -17.02 17.43
CA GLU A 415 -18.11 -16.63 16.65
C GLU A 415 -17.31 -15.51 17.35
N THR A 416 -18.00 -14.69 18.14
CA THR A 416 -17.45 -13.62 18.99
C THR A 416 -17.17 -14.14 20.41
N ALA A 417 -18.17 -14.71 21.08
CA ALA A 417 -18.07 -15.18 22.46
C ALA A 417 -17.09 -16.34 22.66
N GLY A 418 -16.81 -17.12 21.61
CA GLY A 418 -15.86 -18.23 21.63
C GLY A 418 -14.44 -17.81 22.03
N PHE A 419 -14.01 -16.60 21.65
CA PHE A 419 -12.73 -16.03 22.09
C PHE A 419 -12.70 -15.77 23.60
N VAL A 420 -13.81 -15.29 24.18
CA VAL A 420 -13.93 -15.11 25.63
C VAL A 420 -13.97 -16.47 26.34
N VAL A 421 -14.66 -17.46 25.78
CA VAL A 421 -14.70 -18.84 26.32
C VAL A 421 -13.32 -19.47 26.40
N VAL A 422 -12.44 -19.24 25.41
CA VAL A 422 -11.03 -19.66 25.48
C VAL A 422 -10.36 -19.17 26.78
N ARG A 423 -10.52 -17.90 27.15
CA ARG A 423 -9.93 -17.34 28.39
C ARG A 423 -10.59 -17.86 29.67
N VAL A 424 -11.87 -18.20 29.61
CA VAL A 424 -12.57 -18.83 30.74
C VAL A 424 -12.05 -20.25 30.96
N LEU A 425 -11.90 -21.05 29.90
CA LEU A 425 -11.35 -22.40 29.97
C LEU A 425 -9.94 -22.41 30.57
N GLU A 426 -9.05 -21.51 30.14
CA GLU A 426 -7.67 -21.37 30.67
C GLU A 426 -7.58 -21.19 32.20
N LYS A 427 -8.69 -20.82 32.86
CA LYS A 427 -8.74 -20.40 34.27
C LYS A 427 -9.78 -21.14 35.11
N LEU A 428 -10.56 -22.05 34.53
CA LEU A 428 -11.46 -22.94 35.26
C LEU A 428 -10.69 -23.98 36.06
N GLY A 429 -11.21 -24.35 37.24
CA GLY A 429 -10.68 -25.45 38.06
C GLY A 429 -11.22 -26.82 37.63
N LYS A 430 -10.47 -27.88 37.97
CA LYS A 430 -10.68 -29.27 37.54
C LYS A 430 -12.11 -29.81 37.74
N ASP A 431 -12.79 -29.39 38.80
CA ASP A 431 -14.15 -29.84 39.12
C ASP A 431 -15.20 -29.22 38.18
N VAL A 432 -15.07 -27.91 37.93
CA VAL A 432 -15.98 -27.14 37.05
C VAL A 432 -15.67 -27.43 35.57
N MET A 433 -14.43 -27.82 35.26
CA MET A 433 -14.02 -28.23 33.91
C MET A 433 -14.92 -29.34 33.33
N LYS A 434 -15.34 -30.31 34.16
CA LYS A 434 -16.21 -31.42 33.72
C LYS A 434 -17.60 -30.96 33.29
N GLU A 435 -18.17 -29.97 33.99
CA GLU A 435 -19.44 -29.33 33.64
C GLU A 435 -19.31 -28.58 32.31
N ALA A 436 -18.23 -27.82 32.12
CA ALA A 436 -17.93 -27.12 30.88
C ALA A 436 -17.73 -28.08 29.69
N ILE A 437 -16.98 -29.18 29.87
CA ILE A 437 -16.80 -30.23 28.86
C ILE A 437 -18.17 -30.79 28.42
N GLY A 438 -19.04 -31.14 29.39
CA GLY A 438 -20.36 -31.72 29.10
C GLY A 438 -21.25 -30.83 28.22
N GLU A 439 -21.16 -29.51 28.35
CA GLU A 439 -21.88 -28.56 27.49
C GLU A 439 -21.18 -28.28 26.16
N ILE A 440 -19.85 -28.24 26.11
CA ILE A 440 -19.08 -27.97 24.89
C ILE A 440 -19.12 -29.16 23.92
N LEU A 441 -19.07 -30.41 24.43
CA LEU A 441 -19.07 -31.62 23.60
C LEU A 441 -20.28 -31.71 22.66
N LYS A 442 -21.44 -31.19 23.09
CA LYS A 442 -22.69 -31.14 22.29
C LYS A 442 -22.54 -30.33 21.00
N GLU A 443 -21.61 -29.37 20.99
CA GLU A 443 -21.43 -28.37 19.93
C GLU A 443 -20.18 -28.64 19.06
N VAL A 444 -19.40 -29.68 19.37
CA VAL A 444 -18.13 -30.01 18.68
C VAL A 444 -18.32 -30.23 17.19
N GLY A 445 -19.40 -30.91 16.77
CA GLY A 445 -19.75 -31.09 15.36
C GLY A 445 -19.91 -29.75 14.63
N GLY A 446 -20.82 -28.90 15.10
CA GLY A 446 -21.07 -27.59 14.49
C GLY A 446 -19.87 -26.63 14.53
N MET A 447 -19.03 -26.70 15.56
CA MET A 447 -17.76 -25.94 15.58
C MET A 447 -16.77 -26.44 14.53
N ILE A 448 -16.67 -27.76 14.29
CA ILE A 448 -15.82 -28.33 13.24
C ILE A 448 -16.35 -27.98 11.85
N GLU A 449 -17.66 -28.08 11.62
CA GLU A 449 -18.32 -27.70 10.35
C GLU A 449 -18.05 -26.24 9.95
N ARG A 450 -18.03 -25.32 10.93
CA ARG A 450 -17.67 -23.90 10.69
C ARG A 450 -16.16 -23.62 10.70
N GLY A 451 -15.31 -24.60 11.00
CA GLY A 451 -13.85 -24.42 11.11
C GLY A 451 -13.39 -23.67 12.37
N GLN A 452 -14.28 -23.54 13.37
CA GLN A 452 -14.09 -22.75 14.60
C GLN A 452 -13.43 -23.56 15.72
N VAL A 453 -12.33 -24.26 15.38
CA VAL A 453 -11.67 -25.25 16.25
C VAL A 453 -10.84 -24.67 17.41
N ALA A 454 -10.78 -23.34 17.56
CA ALA A 454 -9.97 -22.69 18.59
C ALA A 454 -10.40 -23.07 20.03
N VAL A 455 -11.70 -23.12 20.31
CA VAL A 455 -12.23 -23.54 21.62
C VAL A 455 -11.88 -25.00 21.91
N ILE A 456 -12.00 -25.88 20.90
CA ILE A 456 -11.68 -27.31 21.00
C ILE A 456 -10.20 -27.51 21.33
N LYS A 457 -9.31 -26.80 20.62
CA LYS A 457 -7.85 -26.83 20.89
C LYS A 457 -7.53 -26.37 22.31
N THR A 458 -8.11 -25.26 22.76
CA THR A 458 -7.89 -24.75 24.12
C THR A 458 -8.41 -25.73 25.18
N LEU A 459 -9.60 -26.32 24.97
CA LEU A 459 -10.15 -27.32 25.86
C LEU A 459 -9.19 -28.51 26.03
N ILE A 460 -8.64 -29.02 24.93
CA ILE A 460 -7.62 -30.08 24.93
C ILE A 460 -6.37 -29.66 25.71
N ASP A 461 -5.79 -28.49 25.39
CA ASP A 461 -4.56 -28.01 26.03
C ASP A 461 -4.72 -27.74 27.53
N VAL A 462 -5.91 -27.32 27.98
CA VAL A 462 -6.23 -27.15 29.39
C VAL A 462 -6.49 -28.51 30.07
N CYS A 463 -7.21 -29.43 29.43
CA CYS A 463 -7.45 -30.77 29.98
C CYS A 463 -6.14 -31.52 30.24
N GLY A 464 -5.18 -31.46 29.31
CA GLY A 464 -3.85 -32.03 29.51
C GLY A 464 -3.11 -31.40 30.69
N LYS A 465 -3.06 -30.06 30.77
CA LYS A 465 -2.44 -29.32 31.90
C LYS A 465 -3.07 -29.62 33.26
N GLN A 466 -4.34 -30.02 33.29
CA GLN A 466 -5.08 -30.33 34.53
C GLN A 466 -5.24 -31.84 34.79
N GLU A 467 -4.67 -32.71 33.95
CA GLU A 467 -4.87 -34.17 34.00
C GLU A 467 -6.35 -34.56 34.04
N VAL A 468 -7.14 -33.98 33.14
CA VAL A 468 -8.56 -34.33 32.90
C VAL A 468 -8.63 -35.28 31.72
N ASP A 469 -9.50 -36.30 31.81
CA ASP A 469 -9.69 -37.26 30.73
C ASP A 469 -10.20 -36.56 29.45
N THR A 470 -9.56 -36.90 28.32
CA THR A 470 -9.86 -36.37 26.99
C THR A 470 -10.54 -37.40 26.08
N THR A 471 -10.88 -38.59 26.59
CA THR A 471 -11.44 -39.70 25.79
C THR A 471 -12.74 -39.31 25.07
N GLU A 472 -13.69 -38.67 25.75
CA GLU A 472 -14.94 -38.20 25.10
C GLU A 472 -14.69 -37.02 24.14
N ILE A 473 -13.64 -36.22 24.34
CA ILE A 473 -13.24 -35.15 23.39
C ILE A 473 -12.68 -35.77 22.10
N ALA A 474 -11.80 -36.78 22.23
CA ALA A 474 -11.27 -37.51 21.08
C ALA A 474 -12.37 -38.21 20.28
N LYS A 475 -13.32 -38.82 20.98
CA LYS A 475 -14.51 -39.44 20.38
C LYS A 475 -15.37 -38.42 19.64
N ALA A 476 -15.74 -37.29 20.27
CA ALA A 476 -16.54 -36.25 19.63
C ALA A 476 -15.87 -35.66 18.37
N ILE A 477 -14.53 -35.52 18.37
CA ILE A 477 -13.76 -35.10 17.18
C ILE A 477 -13.81 -36.18 16.08
N SER A 478 -13.65 -37.45 16.45
CA SER A 478 -13.74 -38.58 15.51
C SER A 478 -15.14 -38.70 14.89
N ASP A 479 -16.18 -38.61 15.71
CA ASP A 479 -17.58 -38.69 15.30
C ASP A 479 -17.98 -37.50 14.41
N ALA A 480 -17.45 -36.30 14.70
CA ALA A 480 -17.68 -35.10 13.88
C ALA A 480 -16.99 -35.15 12.51
N TYR A 481 -15.74 -35.62 12.42
CA TYR A 481 -15.05 -35.74 11.12
C TYR A 481 -15.56 -36.91 10.28
N ASN A 482 -16.08 -37.98 10.91
CA ASN A 482 -16.70 -39.16 10.29
C ASN A 482 -15.97 -39.62 9.02
N CYS A 483 -14.80 -40.24 9.19
CA CYS A 483 -13.88 -40.54 8.10
C CYS A 483 -12.98 -41.76 8.38
N THR A 484 -12.36 -42.31 7.33
CA THR A 484 -11.27 -43.27 7.51
C THR A 484 -10.02 -42.56 8.07
N PRO A 485 -9.10 -43.24 8.77
CA PRO A 485 -7.95 -42.57 9.40
C PRO A 485 -7.08 -41.79 8.40
N GLU A 486 -6.87 -42.33 7.20
CA GLU A 486 -6.14 -41.68 6.11
C GLU A 486 -6.76 -40.34 5.66
N GLN A 487 -8.08 -40.15 5.84
CA GLN A 487 -8.80 -38.93 5.47
C GLN A 487 -8.79 -37.85 6.58
N LEU A 488 -8.45 -38.20 7.83
CA LEU A 488 -8.63 -37.30 8.97
C LEU A 488 -7.79 -36.01 8.82
N ILE A 489 -6.47 -36.11 8.61
CA ILE A 489 -5.62 -34.92 8.44
C ILE A 489 -6.01 -34.08 7.21
N PRO A 490 -6.26 -34.66 6.01
CA PRO A 490 -6.84 -33.93 4.89
C PRO A 490 -8.15 -33.19 5.22
N LYS A 491 -9.10 -33.83 5.92
CA LYS A 491 -10.36 -33.18 6.36
C LYS A 491 -10.10 -32.07 7.38
N MET A 492 -9.27 -32.30 8.39
CA MET A 492 -8.90 -31.29 9.41
C MET A 492 -8.32 -30.03 8.76
N LEU A 493 -7.52 -30.20 7.72
CA LEU A 493 -6.90 -29.13 6.95
C LEU A 493 -7.79 -28.59 5.81
N SER A 494 -8.96 -29.18 5.53
CA SER A 494 -9.80 -28.85 4.36
C SER A 494 -9.09 -29.01 3.00
N LEU A 495 -8.15 -29.96 2.87
CA LEU A 495 -7.40 -30.19 1.63
C LEU A 495 -8.23 -30.91 0.57
N THR A 496 -8.10 -30.43 -0.67
CA THR A 496 -8.62 -31.06 -1.88
C THR A 496 -7.64 -32.10 -2.43
N PRO A 497 -8.05 -33.01 -3.33
CA PRO A 497 -7.13 -33.93 -4.00
C PRO A 497 -5.99 -33.22 -4.76
N THR A 498 -6.26 -32.02 -5.28
CA THR A 498 -5.30 -31.15 -5.96
C THR A 498 -4.21 -30.59 -5.04
N ASP A 499 -4.49 -30.40 -3.74
CA ASP A 499 -3.48 -29.97 -2.75
C ASP A 499 -2.53 -31.12 -2.34
N LEU A 500 -2.85 -32.36 -2.73
CA LEU A 500 -2.13 -33.58 -2.38
C LEU A 500 -1.46 -34.26 -3.59
N THR A 501 -1.76 -33.82 -4.81
CA THR A 501 -0.94 -34.12 -5.99
C THR A 501 0.25 -33.18 -6.03
N PRO A 502 1.50 -33.67 -6.10
CA PRO A 502 2.61 -32.79 -6.46
C PRO A 502 2.32 -32.20 -7.85
N PRO A 503 2.70 -30.93 -8.11
CA PRO A 503 2.55 -30.36 -9.44
C PRO A 503 3.30 -31.23 -10.47
N PRO A 504 2.87 -31.24 -11.75
CA PRO A 504 3.64 -31.89 -12.79
C PRO A 504 5.08 -31.35 -12.77
N PRO A 505 6.10 -32.18 -13.08
CA PRO A 505 7.46 -31.67 -13.18
C PRO A 505 7.45 -30.49 -14.17
N PRO A 506 8.08 -29.35 -13.83
CA PRO A 506 8.02 -28.17 -14.67
C PRO A 506 8.50 -28.57 -16.07
N ASN A 507 7.67 -28.27 -17.07
CA ASN A 507 8.03 -28.47 -18.46
C ASN A 507 9.33 -27.70 -18.70
N PRO A 508 10.37 -28.26 -19.34
CA PRO A 508 11.62 -27.51 -19.57
C PRO A 508 11.44 -26.24 -20.43
N ASP A 509 10.28 -26.08 -21.07
CA ASP A 509 9.86 -24.84 -21.77
C ASP A 509 8.97 -23.90 -20.92
N ASP A 510 8.54 -24.28 -19.71
CA ASP A 510 7.86 -23.40 -18.74
C ASP A 510 8.89 -22.77 -17.79
N THR A 511 9.09 -21.45 -17.89
CA THR A 511 9.98 -20.67 -17.00
C THR A 511 9.30 -20.14 -15.73
N LYS A 512 8.07 -20.57 -15.49
CA LYS A 512 7.14 -20.06 -14.48
C LYS A 512 7.50 -20.59 -13.08
N GLU A 513 7.47 -19.72 -12.06
CA GLU A 513 7.49 -20.16 -10.66
C GLU A 513 6.10 -20.62 -10.23
N PRO A 514 5.95 -21.78 -9.56
CA PRO A 514 4.66 -22.27 -9.08
C PRO A 514 4.04 -21.30 -8.06
N PRO A 515 2.70 -21.24 -7.95
CA PRO A 515 2.03 -20.09 -7.37
C PRO A 515 2.21 -20.12 -5.85
N LYS A 516 2.52 -18.97 -5.24
CA LYS A 516 2.67 -18.87 -3.78
C LYS A 516 1.34 -19.28 -3.13
N PRO A 517 1.28 -20.37 -2.35
CA PRO A 517 0.01 -20.97 -1.93
C PRO A 517 -0.79 -20.00 -1.05
N LYS A 518 -2.06 -19.78 -1.43
CA LYS A 518 -2.98 -18.89 -0.71
C LYS A 518 -3.13 -19.37 0.74
N ARG A 519 -2.96 -18.45 1.68
CA ARG A 519 -2.99 -18.75 3.13
C ARG A 519 -4.43 -18.86 3.62
N ASP A 520 -5.00 -20.07 3.63
CA ASP A 520 -6.31 -20.33 4.24
C ASP A 520 -6.21 -20.40 5.78
N PRO A 521 -6.95 -19.57 6.54
CA PRO A 521 -7.05 -19.67 7.99
C PRO A 521 -7.52 -21.05 8.50
N LYS A 522 -8.39 -21.74 7.76
CA LYS A 522 -8.91 -23.06 8.12
C LYS A 522 -7.79 -24.12 8.15
N GLN A 523 -6.94 -24.14 7.13
CA GLN A 523 -5.74 -25.00 7.10
C GLN A 523 -4.85 -24.75 8.33
N ARG A 524 -4.62 -23.48 8.69
CA ARG A 524 -3.81 -23.12 9.87
C ARG A 524 -4.45 -23.59 11.18
N HIS A 525 -5.76 -23.39 11.35
CA HIS A 525 -6.48 -23.79 12.57
C HIS A 525 -6.56 -25.32 12.71
N GLY A 526 -6.83 -26.04 11.62
CA GLY A 526 -6.79 -27.51 11.58
C GLY A 526 -5.41 -28.07 11.96
N SER A 527 -4.34 -27.45 11.45
CA SER A 527 -2.97 -27.81 11.81
C SER A 527 -2.69 -27.58 13.31
N LEU A 528 -3.09 -26.44 13.85
CA LEU A 528 -2.90 -26.13 15.28
C LEU A 528 -3.72 -27.04 16.21
N LEU A 529 -4.89 -27.53 15.78
CA LEU A 529 -5.64 -28.57 16.50
C LEU A 529 -4.90 -29.91 16.47
N ALA A 530 -4.46 -30.38 15.29
CA ALA A 530 -3.73 -31.65 15.15
C ALA A 530 -2.39 -31.64 15.91
N GLN A 531 -1.67 -30.52 15.91
CA GLN A 531 -0.45 -30.33 16.69
C GLN A 531 -0.72 -30.38 18.20
N SER A 532 -1.81 -29.77 18.69
CA SER A 532 -2.24 -29.88 20.09
C SER A 532 -2.55 -31.34 20.45
N MET A 533 -3.36 -32.03 19.65
CA MET A 533 -3.70 -33.46 19.86
C MET A 533 -2.48 -34.38 19.96
N LEU A 534 -1.37 -34.06 19.27
CA LEU A 534 -0.12 -34.82 19.34
C LEU A 534 0.69 -34.61 20.64
N GLN A 535 0.43 -33.53 21.40
CA GLN A 535 1.08 -33.25 22.69
C GLN A 535 0.40 -33.92 23.89
N HIS A 536 -0.77 -34.53 23.72
CA HIS A 536 -1.53 -35.16 24.82
C HIS A 536 -1.62 -36.68 24.61
N PRO A 537 -1.20 -37.51 25.58
CA PRO A 537 -1.16 -38.96 25.43
C PRO A 537 -2.57 -39.57 25.33
N GLY A 538 -2.66 -40.80 24.80
CA GLY A 538 -3.91 -41.54 24.71
C GLY A 538 -4.70 -41.25 23.42
N PRO A 539 -6.04 -41.27 23.45
CA PRO A 539 -6.88 -41.27 22.24
C PRO A 539 -6.61 -40.12 21.25
N LEU A 540 -6.34 -38.90 21.72
CA LEU A 540 -6.05 -37.75 20.86
C LEU A 540 -4.79 -37.96 20.00
N HIS A 541 -3.69 -38.38 20.63
CA HIS A 541 -2.46 -38.73 19.93
C HIS A 541 -2.68 -39.90 18.97
N THR A 542 -3.42 -40.93 19.41
CA THR A 542 -3.71 -42.11 18.60
C THR A 542 -4.47 -41.75 17.32
N LEU A 543 -5.41 -40.80 17.34
CA LEU A 543 -6.11 -40.37 16.12
C LEU A 543 -5.15 -39.80 15.06
N ILE A 544 -4.29 -38.86 15.45
CA ILE A 544 -3.36 -38.20 14.52
C ILE A 544 -2.23 -39.16 14.08
N THR A 545 -1.68 -39.95 15.01
CA THR A 545 -0.65 -40.96 14.70
C THR A 545 -1.19 -42.09 13.82
N THR A 546 -2.45 -42.53 14.01
CA THR A 546 -3.10 -43.47 13.07
C THR A 546 -3.28 -42.80 11.71
N SER A 547 -3.74 -41.55 11.66
CA SER A 547 -3.93 -40.81 10.39
C SER A 547 -2.64 -40.65 9.59
N LEU A 548 -1.53 -40.26 10.25
CA LEU A 548 -0.21 -40.14 9.64
C LEU A 548 0.32 -41.50 9.16
N THR A 549 0.24 -42.53 10.01
CA THR A 549 0.81 -43.85 9.67
C THR A 549 0.00 -44.64 8.65
N SER A 550 -1.29 -44.31 8.45
CA SER A 550 -2.13 -44.84 7.37
C SER A 550 -1.89 -44.18 6.00
N GLN A 551 -1.14 -43.07 5.90
CA GLN A 551 -0.91 -42.39 4.62
C GLN A 551 -0.14 -43.26 3.62
N SER A 552 -0.42 -43.07 2.32
CA SER A 552 0.45 -43.58 1.26
C SER A 552 1.79 -42.81 1.25
N SER A 553 2.86 -43.41 0.74
CA SER A 553 4.19 -42.78 0.67
C SER A 553 4.17 -41.48 -0.16
N SER A 554 3.44 -41.43 -1.26
CA SER A 554 3.28 -40.22 -2.07
C SER A 554 2.44 -39.15 -1.35
N THR A 555 1.30 -39.51 -0.76
CA THR A 555 0.46 -38.57 0.01
C THR A 555 1.22 -37.98 1.20
N LEU A 556 2.00 -38.80 1.91
CA LEU A 556 2.81 -38.34 3.04
C LEU A 556 3.95 -37.41 2.60
N THR A 557 4.51 -37.63 1.42
CA THR A 557 5.51 -36.74 0.83
C THR A 557 4.90 -35.38 0.45
N ALA A 558 3.71 -35.37 -0.16
CA ALA A 558 2.97 -34.13 -0.44
C ALA A 558 2.59 -33.37 0.85
N LEU A 559 2.08 -34.07 1.88
CA LEU A 559 1.82 -33.50 3.21
C LEU A 559 3.11 -32.97 3.88
N SER A 560 4.28 -33.53 3.58
CA SER A 560 5.57 -33.05 4.07
C SER A 560 6.05 -31.77 3.34
N GLN A 561 5.51 -31.49 2.15
CA GLN A 561 5.76 -30.26 1.40
C GLN A 561 4.68 -29.19 1.62
N HIS A 562 3.44 -29.57 1.98
CA HIS A 562 2.35 -28.62 2.19
C HIS A 562 2.57 -27.71 3.44
N PRO A 563 2.54 -26.37 3.32
CA PRO A 563 2.99 -25.44 4.37
C PRO A 563 2.31 -25.56 5.74
N GLN A 564 1.05 -26.02 5.81
CA GLN A 564 0.35 -26.22 7.09
C GLN A 564 0.39 -27.67 7.58
N ALA A 565 0.62 -28.65 6.71
CA ALA A 565 0.64 -30.07 7.10
C ALA A 565 2.02 -30.51 7.60
N SER A 566 3.09 -29.90 7.08
CA SER A 566 4.47 -30.18 7.47
C SER A 566 4.70 -30.01 8.98
N HIS A 567 4.08 -29.00 9.59
CA HIS A 567 4.13 -28.77 11.04
C HIS A 567 3.46 -29.88 11.88
N ILE A 568 2.46 -30.59 11.35
CA ILE A 568 1.86 -31.76 12.03
C ILE A 568 2.87 -32.91 12.04
N ILE A 569 3.54 -33.15 10.91
CA ILE A 569 4.59 -34.19 10.77
C ILE A 569 5.79 -33.85 11.65
N GLN A 570 6.20 -32.58 11.70
CA GLN A 570 7.24 -32.07 12.59
C GLN A 570 6.87 -32.28 14.07
N ALA A 571 5.64 -31.93 14.48
CA ALA A 571 5.15 -32.14 15.84
C ALA A 571 5.10 -33.64 16.21
N PHE A 572 4.72 -34.52 15.28
CA PHE A 572 4.76 -35.98 15.48
C PHE A 572 6.19 -36.51 15.64
N LEU A 573 7.13 -36.08 14.78
CA LEU A 573 8.53 -36.50 14.87
C LEU A 573 9.19 -36.10 16.20
N LEU A 574 8.79 -34.94 16.76
CA LEU A 574 9.34 -34.39 18.00
C LEU A 574 8.53 -34.74 19.26
N SER A 575 7.27 -35.16 19.14
CA SER A 575 6.40 -35.47 20.29
C SER A 575 6.97 -36.61 21.15
N PRO A 576 7.06 -36.44 22.49
CA PRO A 576 7.57 -37.48 23.39
C PRO A 576 6.64 -38.71 23.46
N HIS A 577 5.39 -38.57 23.02
CA HIS A 577 4.40 -39.65 23.03
C HIS A 577 4.45 -40.53 21.77
N SER A 578 5.06 -40.06 20.67
CA SER A 578 5.19 -40.83 19.43
C SER A 578 6.19 -41.97 19.58
N SER A 579 5.70 -43.21 19.48
CA SER A 579 6.53 -44.40 19.73
C SER A 579 7.62 -44.60 18.67
N ALA A 580 8.73 -45.25 19.05
CA ALA A 580 9.79 -45.61 18.10
C ALA A 580 9.27 -46.50 16.94
N PRO A 581 8.36 -47.49 17.15
CA PRO A 581 7.65 -48.17 16.06
C PRO A 581 6.92 -47.25 15.07
N ASP A 582 6.24 -46.20 15.54
CA ASP A 582 5.45 -45.30 14.69
C ASP A 582 6.34 -44.32 13.93
N ARG A 583 7.31 -43.69 14.63
CA ARG A 583 8.36 -42.89 13.99
C ARG A 583 9.09 -43.70 12.92
N ARG A 584 9.43 -44.96 13.21
CA ARG A 584 10.04 -45.90 12.24
C ARG A 584 9.13 -46.15 11.03
N ARG A 585 7.80 -46.25 11.20
CA ARG A 585 6.88 -46.45 10.07
C ARG A 585 6.89 -45.23 9.15
N LEU A 586 6.72 -44.04 9.72
CA LEU A 586 6.77 -42.76 8.99
C LEU A 586 8.13 -42.54 8.27
N LEU A 587 9.25 -42.82 8.95
CA LEU A 587 10.60 -42.72 8.38
C LEU A 587 10.83 -43.71 7.20
N ASN A 588 10.14 -44.86 7.18
CA ASN A 588 10.18 -45.77 6.04
C ASN A 588 9.26 -45.29 4.89
N GLN A 589 8.10 -44.68 5.20
CA GLN A 589 7.20 -44.12 4.18
C GLN A 589 7.81 -42.91 3.45
N LEU A 590 8.78 -42.20 4.06
CA LEU A 590 9.52 -41.06 3.48
C LEU A 590 10.88 -41.43 2.84
N ARG A 591 11.29 -42.72 2.86
CA ARG A 591 12.54 -43.16 2.19
C ARG A 591 12.44 -42.91 0.68
N GLY A 592 13.47 -42.31 0.10
CA GLY A 592 13.51 -41.89 -1.31
C GLY A 592 13.09 -40.43 -1.53
N ALA A 593 12.54 -39.75 -0.52
CA ALA A 593 12.11 -38.35 -0.59
C ALA A 593 13.01 -37.39 0.22
N TRP A 594 14.02 -37.86 0.96
CA TRP A 594 14.77 -37.00 1.89
C TRP A 594 15.56 -35.89 1.16
N GLY A 595 16.03 -36.16 -0.06
CA GLY A 595 16.68 -35.16 -0.91
C GLY A 595 15.75 -34.03 -1.34
N SER A 596 14.57 -34.37 -1.89
CA SER A 596 13.57 -33.39 -2.36
C SER A 596 12.84 -32.68 -1.22
N LEU A 597 12.80 -33.26 -0.02
CA LEU A 597 12.37 -32.56 1.19
C LEU A 597 13.42 -31.57 1.68
N ALA A 598 14.71 -31.91 1.65
CA ALA A 598 15.79 -31.03 2.13
C ALA A 598 15.91 -29.73 1.31
N THR A 599 15.59 -29.76 0.01
CA THR A 599 15.60 -28.58 -0.86
C THR A 599 14.34 -27.72 -0.75
N HIS A 600 13.22 -28.27 -0.26
CA HIS A 600 11.90 -27.61 -0.21
C HIS A 600 11.74 -26.73 1.04
N PRO A 601 11.12 -25.53 0.95
CA PRO A 601 10.97 -24.61 2.08
C PRO A 601 10.36 -25.30 3.33
N ALA A 602 9.17 -25.89 3.18
CA ALA A 602 8.48 -26.58 4.28
C ALA A 602 9.07 -27.96 4.61
N GLY A 603 9.72 -28.62 3.64
CA GLY A 603 10.26 -29.97 3.80
C GLY A 603 11.55 -29.99 4.62
N SER A 604 12.39 -28.95 4.46
CA SER A 604 13.68 -28.81 5.14
C SER A 604 13.56 -28.95 6.66
N HIS A 605 12.52 -28.37 7.25
CA HIS A 605 12.19 -28.45 8.67
C HIS A 605 11.79 -29.84 9.17
N ILE A 606 11.27 -30.71 8.29
CA ILE A 606 11.01 -32.13 8.60
C ILE A 606 12.32 -32.92 8.54
N VAL A 607 13.22 -32.63 7.59
CA VAL A 607 14.55 -33.25 7.54
C VAL A 607 15.35 -32.88 8.79
N ASP A 608 15.34 -31.61 9.21
CA ASP A 608 15.97 -31.21 10.48
C ASP A 608 15.30 -31.88 11.71
N ALA A 609 13.97 -31.98 11.77
CA ALA A 609 13.28 -32.69 12.86
C ALA A 609 13.59 -34.20 12.90
N ALA A 610 13.84 -34.81 11.73
CA ALA A 610 14.25 -36.21 11.63
C ALA A 610 15.61 -36.48 12.30
N TRP A 611 16.50 -35.48 12.46
CA TRP A 611 17.73 -35.63 13.25
C TRP A 611 17.44 -36.00 14.70
N THR A 612 16.46 -35.34 15.33
CA THR A 612 16.06 -35.63 16.71
C THR A 612 15.22 -36.91 16.79
N ALA A 613 14.28 -37.10 15.86
CA ALA A 613 13.41 -38.28 15.83
C ALA A 613 14.18 -39.61 15.61
N THR A 614 15.34 -39.56 14.96
CA THR A 614 16.25 -40.71 14.74
C THR A 614 17.30 -40.90 15.84
N ALA A 615 17.09 -40.34 17.03
CA ALA A 615 17.79 -40.74 18.24
C ALA A 615 17.60 -42.26 18.54
N PRO A 616 18.45 -42.88 19.38
CA PRO A 616 18.28 -44.28 19.80
C PRO A 616 16.86 -44.57 20.29
N PRO A 617 16.23 -45.70 19.89
CA PRO A 617 16.83 -46.85 19.20
C PRO A 617 16.96 -46.71 17.65
N LEU A 618 16.57 -45.58 17.05
CA LEU A 618 16.48 -45.41 15.59
C LEU A 618 17.76 -44.86 14.91
N ALA A 619 18.92 -44.99 15.56
CA ALA A 619 20.19 -44.43 15.07
C ALA A 619 20.64 -44.96 13.68
N ASN A 620 20.22 -46.18 13.30
CA ASN A 620 20.42 -46.71 11.96
C ASN A 620 19.60 -45.99 10.88
N TYR A 621 18.44 -45.43 11.22
CA TYR A 621 17.68 -44.55 10.34
C TYR A 621 18.37 -43.19 10.18
N LYS A 622 19.02 -42.65 11.22
CA LYS A 622 19.85 -41.43 11.11
C LYS A 622 20.94 -41.61 10.05
N GLN A 623 21.63 -42.76 10.07
CA GLN A 623 22.61 -43.08 9.03
C GLN A 623 21.96 -43.17 7.64
N ALA A 624 20.84 -43.88 7.51
CA ALA A 624 20.17 -44.06 6.22
C ALA A 624 19.69 -42.74 5.59
N VAL A 625 19.17 -41.80 6.38
CA VAL A 625 18.81 -40.45 5.91
C VAL A 625 20.06 -39.67 5.47
N ALA A 626 21.15 -39.70 6.25
CA ALA A 626 22.40 -39.05 5.86
C ALA A 626 23.00 -39.61 4.56
N GLU A 627 22.87 -40.92 4.29
CA GLU A 627 23.29 -41.56 3.04
C GLU A 627 22.41 -41.18 1.84
N GLU A 628 21.15 -40.81 2.07
CA GLU A 628 20.25 -40.30 1.03
C GLU A 628 20.54 -38.82 0.72
N LEU A 629 20.71 -37.99 1.75
CA LEU A 629 21.08 -36.59 1.61
C LEU A 629 22.44 -36.40 0.92
N VAL A 630 23.43 -37.25 1.19
CA VAL A 630 24.74 -37.19 0.50
C VAL A 630 24.64 -37.60 -0.97
N LYS A 631 23.69 -38.45 -1.37
CA LYS A 631 23.46 -38.75 -2.80
C LYS A 631 22.88 -37.55 -3.55
N ALA A 632 22.08 -36.73 -2.88
CA ALA A 632 21.51 -35.49 -3.41
C ALA A 632 22.36 -34.23 -3.13
N GLU A 633 23.65 -34.38 -2.81
CA GLU A 633 24.53 -33.28 -2.37
C GLU A 633 24.51 -32.06 -3.30
N ARG A 634 24.48 -32.27 -4.62
CA ARG A 634 24.47 -31.19 -5.60
C ARG A 634 23.21 -30.32 -5.45
N GLU A 635 22.03 -30.95 -5.54
CA GLU A 635 20.72 -30.29 -5.43
C GLU A 635 20.56 -29.59 -4.07
N ILE A 636 21.03 -30.23 -2.99
CA ILE A 636 20.97 -29.68 -1.63
C ILE A 636 21.90 -28.47 -1.46
N ARG A 637 23.11 -28.46 -2.07
CA ARG A 637 24.02 -27.30 -2.01
C ARG A 637 23.58 -26.16 -2.94
N GLU A 638 22.92 -26.46 -4.05
CA GLU A 638 22.35 -25.45 -4.96
C GLU A 638 21.12 -24.74 -4.31
N SER A 639 20.33 -25.43 -3.49
CA SER A 639 19.21 -24.84 -2.73
C SER A 639 19.63 -23.93 -1.56
N PHE A 640 18.86 -22.87 -1.30
CA PHE A 640 18.98 -22.03 -0.09
C PHE A 640 18.65 -22.81 1.19
N PHE A 641 17.54 -23.55 1.19
CA PHE A 641 17.10 -24.36 2.34
C PHE A 641 18.00 -25.58 2.54
N GLY A 642 18.40 -26.21 1.44
CA GLY A 642 19.30 -27.37 1.47
C GLY A 642 20.66 -27.07 2.10
N ARG A 643 21.24 -25.88 1.88
CA ARG A 643 22.48 -25.44 2.56
C ARG A 643 22.33 -25.35 4.08
N ASN A 644 21.16 -24.99 4.60
CA ASN A 644 20.90 -25.02 6.05
C ASN A 644 20.82 -26.47 6.56
N VAL A 645 20.04 -27.35 5.91
CA VAL A 645 19.93 -28.78 6.27
C VAL A 645 21.31 -29.45 6.24
N TRP A 646 22.12 -29.17 5.22
CA TRP A 646 23.48 -29.73 5.06
C TRP A 646 24.41 -29.37 6.24
N ARG A 647 24.33 -28.13 6.72
CA ARG A 647 25.05 -27.66 7.92
C ARG A 647 24.49 -28.30 9.19
N ASN A 648 23.17 -28.31 9.34
CA ASN A 648 22.47 -28.79 10.55
C ASN A 648 22.70 -30.31 10.75
N TRP A 649 22.71 -31.09 9.67
CA TRP A 649 23.08 -32.50 9.64
C TRP A 649 24.60 -32.76 9.60
N ALA A 650 25.44 -31.71 9.61
CA ALA A 650 26.90 -31.77 9.58
C ALA A 650 27.49 -32.70 8.50
N LEU A 651 26.90 -32.69 7.30
CA LEU A 651 27.17 -33.71 6.27
C LEU A 651 28.59 -33.67 5.69
N ASP A 652 29.28 -32.52 5.77
CA ASP A 652 30.73 -32.45 5.48
C ASP A 652 31.56 -33.31 6.43
N ARG A 653 31.22 -33.35 7.74
CA ARG A 653 31.86 -34.25 8.70
C ARG A 653 31.45 -35.70 8.45
N TYR A 654 30.20 -35.95 8.05
CA TYR A 654 29.76 -37.30 7.68
C TYR A 654 30.58 -37.89 6.51
N LYS A 655 30.84 -37.07 5.48
CA LYS A 655 31.68 -37.44 4.31
C LYS A 655 33.15 -37.60 4.67
N THR A 656 33.73 -36.65 5.40
CA THR A 656 35.20 -36.55 5.58
C THR A 656 35.73 -37.19 6.87
N ARG A 657 34.91 -37.25 7.92
CA ARG A 657 35.29 -37.64 9.29
C ARG A 657 34.13 -38.37 9.98
N ARG A 658 33.66 -39.46 9.36
CA ARG A 658 32.46 -40.22 9.75
C ARG A 658 32.42 -40.62 11.24
N SER A 659 33.58 -40.81 11.88
CA SER A 659 33.72 -41.05 13.32
C SER A 659 33.33 -39.84 14.19
N GLU A 660 33.76 -38.62 13.85
CA GLU A 660 33.35 -37.39 14.55
C GLU A 660 31.84 -37.18 14.43
N TRP A 661 31.26 -37.47 13.26
CA TRP A 661 29.82 -37.35 13.04
C TRP A 661 29.02 -38.36 13.88
N PHE A 662 29.48 -39.61 14.02
CA PHE A 662 28.86 -40.56 14.95
C PHE A 662 29.02 -40.12 16.42
N GLY A 663 30.08 -39.38 16.75
CA GLY A 663 30.21 -38.67 18.03
C GLY A 663 29.07 -37.67 18.26
N LEU A 664 28.92 -36.70 17.34
CA LEU A 664 27.84 -35.70 17.37
C LEU A 664 26.44 -36.34 17.43
N ALA A 665 26.22 -37.41 16.66
CA ALA A 665 24.96 -38.13 16.64
C ALA A 665 24.62 -38.79 18.00
N ARG A 666 25.65 -39.20 18.77
CA ARG A 666 25.53 -39.76 20.12
C ARG A 666 25.41 -38.68 21.19
N GLU A 667 26.08 -37.54 21.03
CA GLU A 667 25.95 -36.38 21.93
C GLU A 667 24.56 -35.75 21.84
N ALA A 668 24.04 -35.55 20.62
CA ALA A 668 22.66 -35.11 20.41
C ALA A 668 21.62 -36.09 20.99
N ALA A 669 21.91 -37.40 20.98
CA ALA A 669 21.09 -38.42 21.61
C ALA A 669 21.13 -38.34 23.15
N ALA A 670 22.27 -38.01 23.75
CA ALA A 670 22.40 -37.81 25.19
C ALA A 670 21.65 -36.55 25.65
N ALA A 671 21.76 -35.45 24.89
CA ALA A 671 21.01 -34.22 25.15
C ALA A 671 19.49 -34.43 25.08
N ALA A 672 19.01 -35.20 24.10
CA ALA A 672 17.59 -35.56 23.97
C ALA A 672 17.08 -36.58 25.01
N ALA A 673 17.96 -37.15 25.83
CA ALA A 673 17.61 -38.12 26.88
C ALA A 673 17.66 -37.54 28.30
N ALA A 674 18.05 -36.27 28.47
CA ALA A 674 18.02 -35.58 29.75
C ALA A 674 16.57 -35.22 30.14
N PRO A 675 16.10 -35.51 31.36
CA PRO A 675 14.75 -35.18 31.79
C PRO A 675 14.60 -33.66 31.94
N SER A 676 13.81 -33.04 31.07
CA SER A 676 13.50 -31.61 31.14
C SER A 676 12.61 -31.31 32.35
N SER A 677 13.18 -30.65 33.36
CA SER A 677 12.38 -29.99 34.40
C SER A 677 11.54 -28.86 33.80
N SER A 678 10.41 -28.56 34.42
CA SER A 678 9.33 -27.77 33.82
C SER A 678 9.62 -26.25 33.78
N SER A 679 10.03 -25.73 32.62
CA SER A 679 9.89 -24.30 32.29
C SER A 679 9.84 -24.02 30.79
N LEU A 680 8.63 -24.01 30.21
CA LEU A 680 8.38 -23.49 28.85
C LEU A 680 8.18 -21.96 28.91
N ALA A 681 9.25 -21.24 29.24
CA ALA A 681 9.31 -19.78 29.24
C ALA A 681 10.73 -19.30 28.88
N SER A 682 10.81 -18.48 27.83
CA SER A 682 11.86 -17.49 27.51
C SER A 682 13.26 -17.65 28.15
N GLY A 683 14.28 -18.00 27.36
CA GLY A 683 15.67 -17.91 27.82
C GLY A 683 16.76 -18.26 26.81
N VAL A 684 17.27 -17.25 26.09
CA VAL A 684 18.68 -17.17 25.68
C VAL A 684 19.16 -15.74 25.95
N GLY A 685 19.44 -15.45 27.22
CA GLY A 685 20.02 -14.17 27.66
C GLY A 685 21.54 -14.17 27.55
N ALA A 686 22.14 -12.97 27.47
CA ALA A 686 23.59 -12.80 27.41
C ALA A 686 24.25 -12.85 28.81
N MET A 687 25.58 -12.76 28.84
CA MET A 687 26.40 -12.84 30.05
C MET A 687 26.67 -11.44 30.63
N ARG A 688 26.38 -11.23 31.93
CA ARG A 688 26.37 -9.93 32.63
C ARG A 688 27.74 -9.26 32.80
N ILE A 689 27.78 -7.93 32.63
CA ILE A 689 27.92 -6.82 33.65
C ILE A 689 27.13 -5.61 33.05
N GLY A 690 26.51 -4.63 33.74
CA GLY A 690 26.27 -4.32 35.17
C GLY A 690 26.23 -2.78 35.39
N GLY A 691 25.52 -2.25 36.40
CA GLY A 691 25.48 -0.80 36.72
C GLY A 691 24.36 0.00 36.03
N GLY A 692 23.77 1.07 36.62
CA GLY A 692 23.67 1.49 38.04
C GLY A 692 23.72 2.99 38.51
N GLY A 693 22.68 3.81 38.35
CA GLY A 693 22.45 5.01 39.22
C GLY A 693 21.87 6.31 38.60
N GLY A 694 20.80 6.87 39.23
CA GLY A 694 20.20 8.21 39.04
C GLY A 694 20.44 9.14 40.24
N PRO A 695 19.51 10.02 40.72
CA PRO A 695 18.21 10.49 40.17
C PRO A 695 18.11 12.06 40.11
N GLY A 696 16.98 12.67 39.70
CA GLY A 696 16.68 14.09 40.03
C GLY A 696 15.94 14.94 38.97
N ALA A 697 15.03 15.82 39.42
CA ALA A 697 13.68 16.01 38.82
C ALA A 697 13.04 17.41 38.97
N ALA A 698 11.79 17.53 38.46
CA ALA A 698 10.75 18.57 38.70
C ALA A 698 10.85 19.90 37.91
N THR A 699 9.79 20.65 37.56
CA THR A 699 8.31 20.40 37.40
C THR A 699 7.65 21.60 36.68
N ALA A 700 6.48 21.39 36.06
CA ALA A 700 5.46 22.40 35.69
C ALA A 700 5.82 23.39 34.54
N GLN A 701 4.88 23.97 33.78
CA GLN A 701 3.40 23.95 33.82
C GLN A 701 2.83 24.25 32.41
N GLY A 702 1.63 23.76 32.05
CA GLY A 702 1.04 24.06 30.74
C GLY A 702 -0.43 23.63 30.57
N GLY A 703 -1.09 24.16 29.53
CA GLY A 703 -2.46 23.79 29.15
C GLY A 703 -2.95 24.55 27.93
N GLY A 704 -3.67 23.88 27.02
CA GLY A 704 -4.27 24.51 25.84
C GLY A 704 -4.13 23.75 24.51
N GLN A 705 -4.42 22.43 24.48
CA GLN A 705 -4.63 21.65 23.25
C GLN A 705 -5.70 20.58 23.42
N LYS A 706 -6.97 20.98 23.48
CA LYS A 706 -8.11 20.08 23.25
C LYS A 706 -8.32 19.82 21.74
N GLN A 707 -7.21 19.71 20.99
CA GLN A 707 -7.11 20.30 19.66
C GLN A 707 -5.97 19.72 18.77
N GLN A 708 -6.26 19.25 17.53
CA GLN A 708 -5.41 19.15 16.31
C GLN A 708 -6.21 18.91 15.00
N GLN A 709 -7.26 18.10 15.01
CA GLN A 709 -7.80 17.40 13.82
C GLN A 709 -8.93 18.10 13.04
N GLY A 710 -9.89 18.74 13.70
CA GLY A 710 -10.92 19.61 13.14
C GLY A 710 -10.43 20.58 12.07
N GLU A 711 -9.39 21.40 12.27
CA GLU A 711 -8.78 22.24 11.21
C GLU A 711 -8.52 21.43 9.95
N ARG A 712 -7.86 20.27 10.01
CA ARG A 712 -7.50 19.56 8.77
C ARG A 712 -8.68 19.13 7.91
N LYS A 713 -9.88 18.90 8.46
CA LYS A 713 -11.12 18.75 7.64
C LYS A 713 -11.80 20.09 7.37
N LYS A 714 -11.85 20.96 8.38
CA LYS A 714 -12.50 22.28 8.38
C LYS A 714 -11.77 23.25 7.45
N THR A 715 -10.50 23.57 7.69
CA THR A 715 -9.55 24.28 6.81
C THR A 715 -9.47 23.70 5.39
N ALA A 716 -9.58 22.38 5.19
CA ALA A 716 -9.63 21.84 3.82
C ALA A 716 -10.92 22.28 3.08
N ILE A 717 -12.05 22.27 3.77
CA ILE A 717 -13.34 22.74 3.24
C ILE A 717 -13.39 24.27 3.18
N GLU A 718 -12.83 24.97 4.16
CA GLU A 718 -12.79 26.43 4.28
C GLU A 718 -11.84 27.04 3.25
N LEU A 719 -10.64 26.49 3.04
CA LEU A 719 -9.74 26.95 1.96
C LEU A 719 -10.35 26.70 0.57
N LEU A 720 -11.02 25.56 0.36
CA LEU A 720 -11.77 25.32 -0.87
C LEU A 720 -12.91 26.34 -1.05
N ALA A 721 -13.70 26.61 -0.01
CA ALA A 721 -14.76 27.62 -0.02
C ALA A 721 -14.23 29.06 -0.14
N LEU A 722 -13.02 29.35 0.35
CA LEU A 722 -12.35 30.64 0.29
C LEU A 722 -11.87 30.94 -1.13
N ILE A 723 -11.34 29.95 -1.85
CA ILE A 723 -10.90 30.12 -3.24
C ILE A 723 -12.05 29.94 -4.26
N GLN A 724 -13.10 29.18 -3.93
CA GLN A 724 -14.22 28.85 -4.82
C GLN A 724 -14.86 30.08 -5.50
N PRO A 725 -15.14 31.23 -4.84
CA PRO A 725 -15.64 32.43 -5.49
C PRO A 725 -14.71 32.99 -6.57
N TYR A 726 -13.39 32.86 -6.38
CA TYR A 726 -12.37 33.35 -7.32
C TYR A 726 -12.19 32.38 -8.49
N LEU A 727 -12.26 31.06 -8.23
CA LEU A 727 -12.31 30.04 -9.28
C LEU A 727 -13.57 30.19 -10.15
N TYR A 728 -14.74 30.38 -9.53
CA TYR A 728 -15.99 30.65 -10.23
C TYR A 728 -15.93 31.96 -11.02
N GLY A 729 -15.33 33.02 -10.44
CA GLY A 729 -15.11 34.29 -11.13
C GLY A 729 -14.22 34.13 -12.37
N PHE A 730 -13.12 33.40 -12.28
CA PHE A 730 -12.21 33.11 -13.39
C PHE A 730 -12.89 32.27 -14.50
N ILE A 731 -13.68 31.27 -14.14
CA ILE A 731 -14.50 30.53 -15.11
C ILE A 731 -15.52 31.46 -15.78
N SER A 732 -16.22 32.28 -14.99
CA SER A 732 -17.25 33.22 -15.49
C SER A 732 -16.70 34.29 -16.43
N THR A 733 -15.47 34.79 -16.22
CA THR A 733 -14.85 35.75 -17.15
C THR A 733 -14.40 35.09 -18.46
N GLY A 734 -14.11 33.77 -18.47
CA GLY A 734 -13.91 33.01 -19.70
C GLY A 734 -15.22 32.77 -20.45
N ASP A 735 -16.25 32.32 -19.73
CA ASP A 735 -17.60 32.04 -20.28
C ASP A 735 -18.34 33.31 -20.75
N SER A 736 -17.85 34.50 -20.37
CA SER A 736 -18.32 35.79 -20.90
C SER A 736 -18.03 36.01 -22.40
N GLY A 737 -17.31 35.08 -23.06
CA GLY A 737 -16.88 35.18 -24.45
C GLY A 737 -15.73 36.16 -24.66
N ALA A 738 -15.11 36.16 -25.84
CA ALA A 738 -14.07 37.15 -26.18
C ALA A 738 -14.64 38.57 -26.38
N GLY A 739 -13.76 39.58 -26.49
CA GLY A 739 -14.13 40.95 -26.88
C GLY A 739 -13.40 42.08 -26.14
N PRO A 740 -13.79 43.35 -26.33
CA PRO A 740 -12.98 44.49 -25.91
C PRO A 740 -13.07 44.67 -24.40
N GLY A 741 -11.91 44.72 -23.73
CA GLY A 741 -11.84 44.77 -22.26
C GLY A 741 -12.00 43.42 -21.56
N LYS A 742 -12.27 42.34 -22.29
CA LYS A 742 -12.28 40.96 -21.76
C LYS A 742 -10.89 40.34 -21.95
N LEU A 743 -9.92 40.81 -21.17
CA LEU A 743 -8.53 40.37 -21.25
C LEU A 743 -8.41 38.85 -20.98
N ILE A 744 -7.70 38.15 -21.86
CA ILE A 744 -7.39 36.73 -21.70
C ILE A 744 -6.23 36.50 -20.72
N THR A 745 -5.37 37.50 -20.57
CA THR A 745 -4.39 37.69 -19.49
C THR A 745 -3.98 39.17 -19.48
N GLU A 746 -3.40 39.66 -18.38
CA GLU A 746 -2.69 40.93 -18.37
C GLU A 746 -1.23 40.70 -18.85
N PRO A 747 -0.83 41.20 -20.03
CA PRO A 747 0.47 40.86 -20.64
C PRO A 747 1.61 41.68 -20.02
N LEU A 748 2.21 41.17 -18.94
CA LEU A 748 3.41 41.74 -18.32
C LEU A 748 4.69 41.02 -18.78
N PRO A 749 5.81 41.72 -19.05
CA PRO A 749 7.10 41.09 -19.29
C PRO A 749 7.64 40.44 -18.00
N PRO A 750 8.53 39.43 -18.07
CA PRO A 750 8.92 38.64 -16.90
C PRO A 750 9.45 39.45 -15.71
N HIS A 751 10.19 40.53 -15.94
CA HIS A 751 10.75 41.35 -14.86
C HIS A 751 9.69 42.18 -14.12
N GLU A 752 8.70 42.75 -14.84
CA GLU A 752 7.54 43.38 -14.23
C GLU A 752 6.67 42.34 -13.52
N LEU A 753 6.47 41.17 -14.13
CA LEU A 753 5.69 40.09 -13.53
C LEU A 753 6.34 39.56 -12.24
N THR A 754 7.67 39.43 -12.18
CA THR A 754 8.40 39.11 -10.95
C THR A 754 8.19 40.17 -9.87
N ALA A 755 8.31 41.46 -10.20
CA ALA A 755 8.06 42.55 -9.25
C ALA A 755 6.60 42.66 -8.79
N VAL A 756 5.64 42.26 -9.64
CA VAL A 756 4.20 42.21 -9.32
C VAL A 756 3.86 40.97 -8.49
N PHE A 757 4.51 39.83 -8.74
CA PHE A 757 4.36 38.62 -7.91
C PHE A 757 4.99 38.78 -6.54
N ASP A 758 6.18 39.38 -6.45
CA ASP A 758 6.96 39.58 -5.23
C ASP A 758 6.98 38.31 -4.36
N LEU A 759 7.35 37.19 -4.99
CA LEU A 759 7.16 35.85 -4.46
C LEU A 759 8.33 35.45 -3.53
N ASP A 760 8.49 36.22 -2.46
CA ASP A 760 9.25 35.79 -1.29
C ASP A 760 8.50 34.63 -0.61
N LEU A 761 9.11 33.44 -0.59
CA LEU A 761 8.59 32.25 0.08
C LEU A 761 9.01 32.30 1.56
N PRO A 762 8.06 32.23 2.51
CA PRO A 762 8.36 32.50 3.91
C PRO A 762 9.33 31.48 4.53
N ALA A 763 10.50 31.96 4.96
CA ALA A 763 11.56 31.13 5.54
C ALA A 763 11.26 30.57 6.95
N ALA A 764 10.16 31.00 7.60
CA ALA A 764 9.77 30.54 8.94
C ALA A 764 8.25 30.46 9.13
N GLU A 765 7.58 31.61 9.32
CA GLU A 765 6.13 31.66 9.58
C GLU A 765 5.32 31.68 8.28
N GLY A 766 4.42 30.71 8.11
CA GLY A 766 3.51 30.66 6.96
C GLY A 766 2.50 31.80 6.99
N ARG A 767 2.32 32.49 5.86
CA ARG A 767 1.43 33.67 5.70
C ARG A 767 -0.08 33.37 5.78
N GLY A 768 -0.46 32.22 6.33
CA GLY A 768 -1.85 31.80 6.55
C GLY A 768 -2.75 31.79 5.31
N GLU A 769 -4.06 31.84 5.55
CA GLU A 769 -5.07 31.88 4.49
C GLU A 769 -5.01 33.16 3.66
N GLU A 770 -4.69 34.30 4.28
CA GLU A 770 -4.58 35.59 3.57
C GLU A 770 -3.43 35.59 2.56
N GLY A 771 -2.26 35.06 2.93
CA GLY A 771 -1.12 34.91 2.04
C GLY A 771 -1.38 33.94 0.89
N LEU A 772 -1.99 32.78 1.19
CA LEU A 772 -2.43 31.84 0.17
C LEU A 772 -3.43 32.50 -0.80
N LEU A 773 -4.45 33.18 -0.27
CA LEU A 773 -5.47 33.85 -1.08
C LEU A 773 -4.89 35.01 -1.90
N ALA A 774 -3.92 35.75 -1.36
CA ALA A 774 -3.21 36.80 -2.09
C ALA A 774 -2.43 36.22 -3.28
N VAL A 775 -1.73 35.10 -3.10
CA VAL A 775 -1.05 34.38 -4.19
C VAL A 775 -2.06 33.82 -5.19
N VAL A 776 -3.14 33.17 -4.74
CA VAL A 776 -4.23 32.67 -5.63
C VAL A 776 -4.84 33.80 -6.46
N LYS A 777 -5.08 34.98 -5.88
CA LYS A 777 -5.55 36.17 -6.61
C LYS A 777 -4.54 36.64 -7.67
N LYS A 778 -3.24 36.69 -7.36
CA LYS A 778 -2.19 37.02 -8.36
C LYS A 778 -2.13 35.96 -9.47
N VAL A 779 -2.13 34.67 -9.12
CA VAL A 779 -2.12 33.55 -10.07
C VAL A 779 -3.32 33.62 -11.01
N LEU A 780 -4.54 33.74 -10.50
CA LEU A 780 -5.74 33.81 -11.35
C LEU A 780 -5.81 35.08 -12.20
N ARG A 781 -5.24 36.21 -11.74
CA ARG A 781 -5.24 37.48 -12.49
C ARG A 781 -4.21 37.50 -13.64
N TYR A 782 -3.02 36.95 -13.42
CA TYR A 782 -1.92 37.01 -14.39
C TYR A 782 -1.71 35.70 -15.18
N SER A 783 -2.52 34.66 -14.92
CA SER A 783 -2.58 33.46 -15.77
C SER A 783 -3.40 33.70 -17.03
N VAL A 784 -3.13 32.91 -18.07
CA VAL A 784 -3.98 32.83 -19.27
C VAL A 784 -5.29 32.13 -18.92
N ASN A 785 -6.42 32.81 -19.12
CA ASN A 785 -7.73 32.23 -18.93
C ASN A 785 -8.13 31.35 -20.12
N THR A 786 -7.75 30.08 -20.05
CA THR A 786 -8.03 29.06 -21.07
C THR A 786 -9.50 28.69 -21.20
N TRP A 787 -10.38 29.13 -20.29
CA TRP A 787 -11.83 28.99 -20.43
C TRP A 787 -12.42 29.97 -21.44
N SER A 788 -11.71 31.08 -21.73
CA SER A 788 -12.10 32.00 -22.80
C SER A 788 -12.08 31.29 -24.15
N PRO A 789 -13.14 31.41 -24.97
CA PRO A 789 -13.14 30.86 -26.33
C PRO A 789 -12.12 31.56 -27.25
N GLY A 790 -11.59 32.72 -26.84
CA GLY A 790 -10.47 33.40 -27.49
C GLY A 790 -9.09 32.77 -27.21
N PHE A 791 -9.01 31.71 -26.39
CA PHE A 791 -7.80 30.88 -26.30
C PHE A 791 -7.69 29.97 -27.52
N MET A 792 -6.91 30.42 -28.51
CA MET A 792 -6.74 29.79 -29.82
C MET A 792 -5.26 29.59 -30.17
N ASP A 793 -4.42 29.43 -29.14
CA ASP A 793 -2.97 29.46 -29.23
C ASP A 793 -2.39 28.04 -29.35
N LYS A 794 -2.54 27.25 -28.29
CA LYS A 794 -1.94 25.91 -28.20
C LYS A 794 -2.95 24.81 -28.55
N LEU A 795 -2.45 23.61 -28.83
CA LEU A 795 -3.26 22.43 -29.14
C LEU A 795 -3.90 21.82 -27.88
N TYR A 796 -4.55 22.64 -27.05
CA TYR A 796 -5.38 22.24 -25.91
C TYR A 796 -6.36 23.39 -25.57
N ALA A 797 -7.39 23.11 -24.77
CA ALA A 797 -8.35 24.11 -24.30
C ALA A 797 -8.51 24.03 -22.76
N SER A 798 -9.48 24.75 -22.18
CA SER A 798 -9.84 24.51 -20.77
C SER A 798 -10.24 23.05 -20.52
N THR A 799 -10.14 22.65 -19.26
CA THR A 799 -10.95 21.55 -18.75
C THR A 799 -12.44 21.91 -18.83
N ASP A 800 -13.32 20.91 -18.74
CA ASP A 800 -14.72 21.09 -18.36
C ASP A 800 -14.93 20.84 -16.85
N PRO A 801 -16.15 21.08 -16.29
CA PRO A 801 -16.42 20.90 -14.87
C PRO A 801 -16.27 19.45 -14.35
N VAL A 802 -16.52 18.45 -15.20
CA VAL A 802 -16.33 17.03 -14.83
C VAL A 802 -14.82 16.73 -14.70
N GLY A 803 -14.03 17.33 -15.57
CA GLY A 803 -12.57 17.36 -15.44
C GLY A 803 -12.09 17.97 -14.12
N VAL A 804 -12.66 19.10 -13.68
CA VAL A 804 -12.34 19.71 -12.38
C VAL A 804 -12.64 18.75 -11.21
N VAL A 805 -13.80 18.07 -11.25
CA VAL A 805 -14.15 17.04 -10.25
C VAL A 805 -13.15 15.88 -10.28
N SER A 806 -12.70 15.44 -11.47
CA SER A 806 -11.71 14.35 -11.57
C SER A 806 -10.33 14.74 -11.03
N GLU A 807 -9.92 16.00 -11.17
CA GLU A 807 -8.68 16.53 -10.57
C GLU A 807 -8.77 16.59 -9.04
N LEU A 808 -9.90 17.05 -8.48
CA LEU A 808 -10.15 17.05 -7.04
C LEU A 808 -10.11 15.62 -6.46
N VAL A 809 -10.78 14.65 -7.10
CA VAL A 809 -10.75 13.25 -6.67
C VAL A 809 -9.33 12.66 -6.76
N LEU A 810 -8.57 12.93 -7.83
CA LEU A 810 -7.19 12.47 -7.94
C LEU A 810 -6.24 13.14 -6.94
N ALA A 811 -6.49 14.40 -6.56
CA ALA A 811 -5.73 15.10 -5.53
C ALA A 811 -6.00 14.54 -4.12
N VAL A 812 -7.26 14.21 -3.81
CA VAL A 812 -7.65 13.56 -2.54
C VAL A 812 -7.12 12.13 -2.45
N LEU A 813 -7.20 11.34 -3.55
CA LEU A 813 -6.70 9.97 -3.57
C LEU A 813 -5.16 9.88 -3.54
N ASN A 814 -4.45 10.81 -4.18
CA ASN A 814 -2.98 10.89 -4.30
C ASN A 814 -2.28 9.52 -4.49
N THR A 815 -2.87 8.65 -5.32
CA THR A 815 -2.52 7.23 -5.41
C THR A 815 -1.74 6.93 -6.68
N ASN A 816 -0.62 6.19 -6.55
CA ASN A 816 0.25 5.80 -7.64
C ASN A 816 -0.26 4.52 -8.34
N VAL A 817 -0.62 4.60 -9.63
CA VAL A 817 -1.22 3.50 -10.41
C VAL A 817 -0.14 2.64 -11.07
N HIS A 818 0.54 1.85 -10.23
CA HIS A 818 1.71 1.07 -10.60
C HIS A 818 1.56 -0.43 -10.33
N VAL A 819 1.14 -0.78 -9.11
CA VAL A 819 0.72 -2.14 -8.72
C VAL A 819 -0.74 -2.15 -8.28
N TYR A 820 -1.42 -3.27 -8.50
CA TYR A 820 -2.87 -3.38 -8.25
C TYR A 820 -3.22 -3.11 -6.78
N GLN A 821 -2.43 -3.64 -5.83
CA GLN A 821 -2.71 -3.59 -4.39
C GLN A 821 -2.93 -2.16 -3.86
N VAL A 822 -2.19 -1.16 -4.35
CA VAL A 822 -2.33 0.22 -3.88
C VAL A 822 -3.36 1.03 -4.65
N SER A 823 -3.80 0.55 -5.82
CA SER A 823 -4.56 1.34 -6.80
C SER A 823 -5.72 0.58 -7.48
N PRO A 824 -6.46 -0.30 -6.78
CA PRO A 824 -7.31 -1.30 -7.44
C PRO A 824 -8.41 -0.65 -8.29
N ALA A 825 -9.14 0.33 -7.75
CA ALA A 825 -10.18 1.05 -8.48
C ALA A 825 -9.64 1.79 -9.71
N LEU A 826 -8.51 2.50 -9.58
CA LEU A 826 -7.89 3.24 -10.68
C LEU A 826 -7.35 2.30 -11.77
N THR A 827 -6.82 1.14 -11.38
CA THR A 827 -6.35 0.10 -12.30
C THR A 827 -7.49 -0.52 -13.11
N ILE A 828 -8.63 -0.85 -12.48
CA ILE A 828 -9.83 -1.33 -13.19
C ILE A 828 -10.37 -0.26 -14.15
N ILE A 829 -10.44 1.00 -13.70
CA ILE A 829 -10.88 2.13 -14.53
C ILE A 829 -9.94 2.33 -15.73
N GLU A 830 -8.62 2.20 -15.56
CA GLU A 830 -7.67 2.29 -16.66
C GLU A 830 -7.85 1.15 -17.67
N LYS A 831 -7.89 -0.12 -17.21
CA LYS A 831 -8.11 -1.29 -18.09
C LYS A 831 -9.43 -1.15 -18.87
N ALA A 832 -10.51 -0.72 -18.24
CA ALA A 832 -11.79 -0.51 -18.92
C ALA A 832 -11.74 0.64 -19.94
N THR A 833 -11.10 1.76 -19.59
CA THR A 833 -11.00 2.95 -20.45
C THR A 833 -10.09 2.68 -21.66
N THR A 834 -8.93 2.06 -21.47
CA THR A 834 -7.98 1.77 -22.56
C THR A 834 -8.54 0.76 -23.55
N VAL A 835 -9.26 -0.27 -23.07
CA VAL A 835 -10.00 -1.21 -23.93
C VAL A 835 -11.07 -0.47 -24.74
N ARG A 836 -11.90 0.38 -24.13
CA ARG A 836 -12.94 1.10 -24.88
C ARG A 836 -12.35 2.07 -25.92
N LEU A 837 -11.25 2.75 -25.60
CA LEU A 837 -10.52 3.61 -26.53
C LEU A 837 -9.90 2.83 -27.69
N ALA A 838 -9.25 1.69 -27.42
CA ALA A 838 -8.67 0.84 -28.46
C ALA A 838 -9.73 0.37 -29.47
N ASN A 839 -10.91 -0.05 -28.99
CA ASN A 839 -12.03 -0.43 -29.85
C ASN A 839 -12.53 0.72 -30.75
N LEU A 840 -12.50 1.99 -30.31
CA LEU A 840 -12.83 3.14 -31.18
C LEU A 840 -11.82 3.32 -32.33
N MET A 841 -10.57 2.92 -32.15
CA MET A 841 -9.52 2.95 -33.18
C MET A 841 -9.52 1.72 -34.10
N GLY A 842 -10.53 0.84 -33.97
CA GLY A 842 -10.61 -0.40 -34.73
C GLY A 842 -9.76 -1.56 -34.19
N PHE A 843 -9.08 -1.37 -33.06
CA PHE A 843 -8.37 -2.46 -32.36
C PHE A 843 -9.37 -3.35 -31.61
N ASN A 844 -9.90 -4.36 -32.30
CA ASN A 844 -10.97 -5.26 -31.85
C ASN A 844 -10.47 -6.65 -31.37
N SER A 845 -9.16 -6.82 -31.18
CA SER A 845 -8.59 -8.02 -30.57
C SER A 845 -9.04 -8.20 -29.11
N PRO A 846 -9.20 -9.43 -28.59
CA PRO A 846 -9.41 -9.66 -27.15
C PRO A 846 -8.35 -8.98 -26.26
N ASN A 847 -7.12 -8.89 -26.77
CA ASN A 847 -5.97 -8.35 -26.04
C ASN A 847 -5.70 -6.87 -26.37
N ALA A 848 -6.55 -6.22 -27.19
CA ALA A 848 -6.49 -4.79 -27.45
C ALA A 848 -6.67 -3.98 -26.16
N GLY A 849 -6.05 -2.81 -26.09
CA GLY A 849 -6.04 -1.98 -24.88
C GLY A 849 -4.87 -1.01 -24.89
N GLY A 850 -4.29 -0.73 -23.71
CA GLY A 850 -3.21 0.23 -23.54
C GLY A 850 -3.06 0.70 -22.10
N MET A 851 -2.39 1.82 -21.91
CA MET A 851 -2.15 2.46 -20.60
C MET A 851 -2.19 4.00 -20.71
N THR A 852 -2.21 4.69 -19.57
CA THR A 852 -1.93 6.14 -19.51
C THR A 852 -0.45 6.47 -19.35
N LEU A 853 -0.02 7.57 -19.96
CA LEU A 853 1.35 8.10 -19.88
C LEU A 853 1.33 9.63 -19.72
N PRO A 854 2.40 10.24 -19.16
CA PRO A 854 2.48 11.67 -18.87
C PRO A 854 2.71 12.52 -20.14
N GLY A 855 1.69 12.57 -21.01
CA GLY A 855 1.67 13.35 -22.25
C GLY A 855 2.15 12.60 -23.49
N GLY A 856 1.79 13.12 -24.67
CA GLY A 856 2.02 12.43 -25.96
C GLY A 856 3.49 12.18 -26.29
N SER A 857 4.41 13.03 -25.82
CA SER A 857 5.86 12.79 -25.98
C SER A 857 6.33 11.52 -25.24
N ALA A 858 5.73 11.20 -24.09
CA ALA A 858 6.00 9.96 -23.38
C ALA A 858 5.38 8.76 -24.12
N SER A 859 4.13 8.89 -24.61
CA SER A 859 3.47 7.86 -25.43
C SER A 859 4.26 7.50 -26.69
N ASN A 860 4.70 8.49 -27.46
CA ASN A 860 5.54 8.28 -28.64
C ASN A 860 6.90 7.64 -28.27
N SER A 861 7.53 8.08 -27.18
CA SER A 861 8.79 7.50 -26.70
C SER A 861 8.65 6.03 -26.28
N THR A 862 7.66 5.71 -25.44
CA THR A 862 7.37 4.33 -25.02
C THR A 862 7.01 3.46 -26.22
N SER A 863 6.27 3.97 -27.20
CA SER A 863 5.93 3.21 -28.41
C SER A 863 7.16 2.87 -29.28
N MET A 864 8.18 3.74 -29.32
CA MET A 864 9.46 3.48 -29.98
C MET A 864 10.31 2.45 -29.22
N VAL A 865 10.34 2.53 -27.88
CA VAL A 865 10.98 1.50 -27.02
C VAL A 865 10.32 0.14 -27.22
N VAL A 866 8.98 0.09 -27.14
CA VAL A 866 8.19 -1.12 -27.41
C VAL A 866 8.51 -1.70 -28.78
N ALA A 867 8.54 -0.87 -29.83
CA ALA A 867 8.83 -1.31 -31.19
C ALA A 867 10.22 -1.94 -31.33
N ARG A 868 11.27 -1.28 -30.80
CA ARG A 868 12.63 -1.83 -30.79
C ARG A 868 12.67 -3.15 -30.01
N ASN A 869 12.12 -3.15 -28.80
CA ASN A 869 12.17 -4.28 -27.89
C ASN A 869 11.29 -5.46 -28.34
N SER A 870 10.30 -5.23 -29.22
CA SER A 870 9.47 -6.27 -29.87
C SER A 870 10.12 -6.87 -31.12
N LEU A 871 10.74 -6.04 -31.98
CA LEU A 871 11.35 -6.49 -33.23
C LEU A 871 12.80 -6.97 -33.06
N PHE A 872 13.50 -6.46 -32.04
CA PHE A 872 14.90 -6.75 -31.71
C PHE A 872 15.02 -7.00 -30.19
N PRO A 873 14.43 -8.09 -29.66
CA PRO A 873 14.30 -8.31 -28.22
C PRO A 873 15.63 -8.50 -27.49
N ASP A 874 16.72 -8.85 -28.19
CA ASP A 874 18.04 -8.92 -27.55
C ASP A 874 18.58 -7.53 -27.16
N THR A 875 18.05 -6.44 -27.73
CA THR A 875 18.36 -5.07 -27.29
C THR A 875 17.93 -4.79 -25.85
N GLN A 876 16.97 -5.54 -25.30
CA GLN A 876 16.58 -5.46 -23.88
C GLN A 876 17.71 -5.89 -22.94
N THR A 877 18.65 -6.73 -23.40
CA THR A 877 19.76 -7.28 -22.58
C THR A 877 21.15 -6.83 -23.03
N LYS A 878 21.32 -6.43 -24.30
CA LYS A 878 22.61 -6.04 -24.90
C LYS A 878 22.69 -4.56 -25.30
N GLY A 879 21.61 -3.80 -25.12
CA GLY A 879 21.48 -2.46 -25.71
C GLY A 879 21.43 -2.51 -27.25
N ASN A 880 21.63 -1.37 -27.91
CA ASN A 880 21.48 -1.27 -29.37
C ASN A 880 22.54 -2.09 -30.16
N GLY A 881 23.61 -2.57 -29.52
CA GLY A 881 24.55 -3.54 -30.08
C GLY A 881 25.19 -3.08 -31.40
N ALA A 882 25.01 -3.87 -32.46
CA ALA A 882 25.46 -3.57 -33.82
C ALA A 882 24.35 -2.98 -34.72
N TYR A 883 23.14 -2.77 -34.20
CA TYR A 883 22.02 -2.27 -34.98
C TYR A 883 22.15 -0.76 -35.22
N ARG A 884 22.06 -0.35 -36.49
CA ARG A 884 22.11 1.05 -36.92
C ARG A 884 20.68 1.53 -37.17
N PHE A 885 19.90 1.64 -36.10
CA PHE A 885 18.46 1.87 -36.18
C PHE A 885 18.09 3.15 -36.96
N VAL A 886 17.06 3.05 -37.81
CA VAL A 886 16.46 4.19 -38.53
C VAL A 886 14.95 4.23 -38.29
N VAL A 887 14.47 5.44 -38.04
CA VAL A 887 13.10 5.82 -37.70
C VAL A 887 12.59 6.75 -38.79
N PHE A 888 11.43 6.47 -39.37
CA PHE A 888 10.82 7.36 -40.36
C PHE A 888 9.69 8.18 -39.74
N THR A 889 9.59 9.45 -40.14
CA THR A 889 8.49 10.34 -39.75
C THR A 889 8.24 11.34 -40.87
N SER A 890 7.04 11.92 -40.93
CA SER A 890 6.73 13.01 -41.85
C SER A 890 7.68 14.20 -41.63
N ALA A 891 8.02 14.96 -42.68
CA ALA A 891 8.73 16.24 -42.54
C ALA A 891 7.94 17.27 -41.68
N HIS A 892 6.64 17.09 -41.49
CA HIS A 892 5.79 17.82 -40.54
C HIS A 892 5.49 17.03 -39.25
N GLY A 893 6.27 15.97 -38.99
CA GLY A 893 6.19 15.13 -37.79
C GLY A 893 6.57 15.88 -36.51
N HIS A 894 6.06 15.40 -35.37
CA HIS A 894 6.30 16.07 -34.10
C HIS A 894 7.70 15.78 -33.55
N TYR A 895 8.38 16.82 -33.02
CA TYR A 895 9.76 16.74 -32.50
C TYR A 895 9.98 15.69 -31.39
N SER A 896 8.90 15.15 -30.79
CA SER A 896 8.99 14.03 -29.86
C SER A 896 9.62 12.79 -30.49
N VAL A 897 9.52 12.59 -31.81
CA VAL A 897 10.13 11.44 -32.49
C VAL A 897 11.67 11.54 -32.47
N GLU A 898 12.21 12.74 -32.71
CA GLU A 898 13.65 13.02 -32.57
C GLU A 898 14.10 12.88 -31.11
N LYS A 899 13.36 13.44 -30.16
CA LYS A 899 13.67 13.28 -28.73
C LYS A 899 13.57 11.83 -28.26
N ALA A 900 12.66 11.03 -28.81
CA ALA A 900 12.56 9.60 -28.54
C ALA A 900 13.77 8.83 -29.11
N ALA A 901 14.23 9.16 -30.32
CA ALA A 901 15.42 8.55 -30.91
C ALA A 901 16.71 8.90 -30.16
N ILE A 902 16.83 10.15 -29.68
CA ILE A 902 17.90 10.55 -28.76
C ILE A 902 17.82 9.76 -27.44
N LEU A 903 16.64 9.69 -26.82
CA LEU A 903 16.41 8.96 -25.56
C LEU A 903 16.68 7.45 -25.68
N CYS A 904 16.39 6.84 -26.84
CA CYS A 904 16.67 5.43 -27.11
C CYS A 904 18.13 5.14 -27.47
N GLY A 905 18.99 6.16 -27.55
CA GLY A 905 20.40 6.01 -27.92
C GLY A 905 20.63 5.72 -29.41
N PHE A 906 19.74 6.20 -30.30
CA PHE A 906 19.94 6.18 -31.75
C PHE A 906 20.57 7.48 -32.28
N GLY A 907 20.35 8.60 -31.57
CA GLY A 907 20.71 9.95 -32.02
C GLY A 907 19.63 10.60 -32.90
N SER A 908 19.77 11.89 -33.20
CA SER A 908 18.83 12.63 -34.06
C SER A 908 18.95 12.25 -35.53
N GLU A 909 20.17 11.98 -36.03
CA GLU A 909 20.44 11.56 -37.41
C GLU A 909 19.80 10.20 -37.80
N ALA A 910 19.35 9.43 -36.80
CA ALA A 910 18.57 8.21 -37.01
C ALA A 910 17.10 8.48 -37.42
N VAL A 911 16.61 9.72 -37.30
CA VAL A 911 15.25 10.10 -37.70
C VAL A 911 15.27 10.66 -39.12
N TRP A 912 14.86 9.84 -40.09
CA TRP A 912 14.82 10.21 -41.49
C TRP A 912 13.45 10.80 -41.82
N THR A 913 13.43 12.08 -42.16
CA THR A 913 12.20 12.80 -42.53
C THR A 913 11.77 12.44 -43.94
N VAL A 914 10.54 11.96 -44.07
CA VAL A 914 9.89 11.65 -45.34
C VAL A 914 9.28 12.93 -45.91
N PRO A 915 9.48 13.23 -47.21
CA PRO A 915 8.81 14.32 -47.90
C PRO A 915 7.28 14.32 -47.72
N VAL A 916 6.70 15.52 -47.81
CA VAL A 916 5.26 15.75 -47.68
C VAL A 916 4.70 16.41 -48.94
N ASP A 917 3.43 16.15 -49.21
CA ASP A 917 2.68 16.84 -50.25
C ASP A 917 2.30 18.28 -49.85
N LYS A 918 1.60 18.99 -50.74
CA LYS A 918 1.15 20.38 -50.51
C LYS A 918 0.10 20.51 -49.39
N GLN A 919 -0.44 19.39 -48.91
CA GLN A 919 -1.37 19.29 -47.79
C GLN A 919 -0.65 18.92 -46.48
N GLY A 920 0.68 18.71 -46.53
CA GLY A 920 1.50 18.31 -45.38
C GLY A 920 1.38 16.84 -44.99
N ARG A 921 0.91 15.98 -45.90
CA ARG A 921 0.77 14.53 -45.71
C ARG A 921 2.00 13.80 -46.26
N MET A 922 2.43 12.74 -45.59
CA MET A 922 3.58 11.92 -45.98
C MET A 922 3.43 11.33 -47.39
N ILE A 923 4.47 11.47 -48.22
CA ILE A 923 4.53 10.86 -49.56
C ILE A 923 5.01 9.41 -49.42
N VAL A 924 4.11 8.45 -49.69
CA VAL A 924 4.35 7.03 -49.41
C VAL A 924 5.38 6.37 -50.34
N SER A 925 5.49 6.83 -51.59
CA SER A 925 6.57 6.40 -52.50
C SER A 925 7.95 6.72 -51.94
N ASP A 926 8.05 7.86 -51.25
CA ASP A 926 9.32 8.39 -50.75
C ASP A 926 9.67 7.73 -49.41
N LEU A 927 8.67 7.37 -48.60
CA LEU A 927 8.84 6.44 -47.47
C LEU A 927 9.41 5.11 -47.96
N GLU A 928 8.81 4.49 -48.98
CA GLU A 928 9.27 3.19 -49.50
C GLU A 928 10.70 3.27 -50.08
N ALA A 929 11.00 4.33 -50.84
CA ALA A 929 12.34 4.60 -51.35
C ALA A 929 13.38 4.80 -50.22
N LEU A 930 13.05 5.56 -49.17
CA LEU A 930 13.91 5.77 -48.00
C LEU A 930 14.12 4.48 -47.19
N VAL A 931 13.09 3.63 -47.08
CA VAL A 931 13.19 2.31 -46.44
C VAL A 931 14.10 1.37 -47.22
N ILE A 932 14.02 1.37 -48.56
CA ILE A 932 14.92 0.58 -49.42
C ILE A 932 16.36 1.10 -49.27
N LYS A 933 16.56 2.41 -49.44
CA LYS A 933 17.86 3.08 -49.27
C LYS A 933 18.52 2.76 -47.92
N ALA A 934 17.75 2.81 -46.83
CA ALA A 934 18.26 2.49 -45.50
C ALA A 934 18.80 1.05 -45.40
N LYS A 935 18.14 0.08 -46.04
CA LYS A 935 18.63 -1.32 -46.08
C LYS A 935 19.88 -1.47 -46.96
N GLU A 936 19.96 -0.73 -48.07
CA GLU A 936 21.13 -0.71 -48.96
C GLU A 936 22.36 -0.06 -48.31
N GLU A 937 22.18 1.03 -47.55
CA GLU A 937 23.25 1.71 -46.77
C GLU A 937 23.59 0.98 -45.44
N GLY A 938 23.08 -0.23 -45.23
CA GLY A 938 23.38 -1.08 -44.07
C GLY A 938 22.85 -0.54 -42.73
N PHE A 939 21.75 0.22 -42.76
CA PHE A 939 21.00 0.61 -41.57
C PHE A 939 19.94 -0.45 -41.21
N THR A 940 19.33 -0.28 -40.03
CA THR A 940 18.26 -1.12 -39.48
C THR A 940 16.95 -0.32 -39.40
N PRO A 941 16.27 -0.06 -40.54
CA PRO A 941 14.96 0.57 -40.53
C PRO A 941 13.95 -0.30 -39.79
N PHE A 942 13.23 0.26 -38.81
CA PHE A 942 12.30 -0.53 -37.97
C PHE A 942 10.98 0.14 -37.60
N TYR A 943 10.83 1.45 -37.79
CA TYR A 943 9.70 2.21 -37.23
C TYR A 943 9.22 3.30 -38.17
N VAL A 944 7.90 3.47 -38.30
CA VAL A 944 7.28 4.59 -39.03
C VAL A 944 6.27 5.30 -38.13
N ASN A 945 6.44 6.62 -37.99
CA ASN A 945 5.54 7.53 -37.30
C ASN A 945 4.65 8.27 -38.31
N ALA A 946 3.38 7.88 -38.43
CA ALA A 946 2.39 8.61 -39.21
C ALA A 946 1.57 9.57 -38.30
N GLY A 947 1.33 10.80 -38.76
CA GLY A 947 0.58 11.80 -38.02
C GLY A 947 -0.93 11.73 -38.29
N ALA A 948 -1.73 11.59 -37.23
CA ALA A 948 -3.16 11.89 -37.26
C ALA A 948 -3.39 13.28 -36.67
N GLY A 949 -3.45 14.29 -37.55
CA GLY A 949 -3.50 15.70 -37.19
C GLY A 949 -2.10 16.27 -36.91
N THR A 950 -1.33 16.59 -37.96
CA THR A 950 0.00 17.21 -37.81
C THR A 950 -0.04 18.50 -36.98
N THR A 951 1.03 18.80 -36.25
CA THR A 951 1.05 19.89 -35.25
C THR A 951 0.89 21.29 -35.86
N VAL A 952 1.33 21.49 -37.11
CA VAL A 952 1.23 22.78 -37.80
C VAL A 952 -0.03 22.85 -38.65
N LEU A 953 -0.21 21.96 -39.64
CA LEU A 953 -1.29 22.07 -40.63
C LEU A 953 -2.56 21.24 -40.31
N GLY A 954 -2.50 20.30 -39.37
CA GLY A 954 -3.64 19.43 -39.03
C GLY A 954 -3.84 18.26 -40.00
N SER A 955 -2.86 17.99 -40.87
CA SER A 955 -2.87 16.94 -41.89
C SER A 955 -3.03 15.54 -41.27
N PHE A 956 -3.66 14.62 -42.01
CA PHE A 956 -3.71 13.19 -41.69
C PHE A 956 -2.95 12.42 -42.76
N ASP A 957 -1.96 11.62 -42.35
CA ASP A 957 -1.16 10.78 -43.24
C ASP A 957 -1.97 9.59 -43.81
N PRO A 958 -1.63 9.06 -44.99
CA PRO A 958 -2.35 7.94 -45.62
C PRO A 958 -2.07 6.59 -44.94
N PHE A 959 -2.76 6.32 -43.82
CA PHE A 959 -2.49 5.18 -42.94
C PHE A 959 -2.61 3.79 -43.60
N GLU A 960 -3.51 3.62 -44.57
CA GLU A 960 -3.62 2.34 -45.30
C GLU A 960 -2.36 2.04 -46.10
N GLU A 961 -1.92 3.00 -46.90
CA GLU A 961 -0.79 2.90 -47.82
C GLU A 961 0.54 2.78 -47.06
N ILE A 962 0.73 3.59 -46.00
CA ILE A 962 1.85 3.47 -45.07
C ILE A 962 1.83 2.08 -44.40
N GLY A 963 0.66 1.63 -43.96
CA GLY A 963 0.48 0.29 -43.40
C GLY A 963 0.74 -0.85 -44.39
N ASP A 964 0.80 -0.61 -45.70
CA ASP A 964 1.23 -1.58 -46.72
C ASP A 964 2.74 -1.53 -46.97
N VAL A 965 3.39 -0.37 -46.81
CA VAL A 965 4.86 -0.29 -46.74
C VAL A 965 5.37 -1.00 -45.47
N CYS A 966 4.83 -0.68 -44.29
CA CYS A 966 5.28 -1.25 -43.01
C CYS A 966 5.22 -2.79 -43.01
N ARG A 967 4.11 -3.38 -43.46
CA ARG A 967 3.97 -4.84 -43.59
C ARG A 967 4.96 -5.44 -44.58
N ARG A 968 5.18 -4.83 -45.75
CA ARG A 968 6.10 -5.35 -46.78
C ARG A 968 7.57 -5.34 -46.34
N HIS A 969 7.97 -4.36 -45.52
CA HIS A 969 9.37 -4.21 -45.10
C HIS A 969 9.67 -4.65 -43.66
N GLY A 970 8.67 -5.08 -42.88
CA GLY A 970 8.83 -5.55 -41.50
C GLY A 970 9.03 -4.43 -40.48
N LEU A 971 8.34 -3.29 -40.67
CA LEU A 971 8.45 -2.11 -39.81
C LEU A 971 7.26 -2.03 -38.84
N TRP A 972 7.51 -1.58 -37.63
CA TRP A 972 6.47 -1.21 -36.67
C TRP A 972 5.72 0.03 -37.17
N PHE A 973 4.39 -0.06 -37.24
CA PHE A 973 3.55 1.06 -37.65
C PHE A 973 2.95 1.77 -36.43
N HIS A 974 3.39 3.00 -36.16
CA HIS A 974 2.83 3.86 -35.11
C HIS A 974 2.05 5.03 -35.70
N VAL A 975 0.89 5.33 -35.10
CA VAL A 975 0.09 6.52 -35.40
C VAL A 975 0.14 7.50 -34.24
N ASP A 976 0.76 8.65 -34.45
CA ASP A 976 0.69 9.78 -33.51
C ASP A 976 -0.65 10.51 -33.70
N GLY A 977 -1.68 9.99 -33.02
CA GLY A 977 -2.98 10.63 -32.86
C GLY A 977 -3.06 11.56 -31.65
N SER A 978 -1.93 12.07 -31.13
CA SER A 978 -1.92 13.02 -30.01
C SER A 978 -2.91 14.18 -30.20
N TRP A 979 -3.09 14.66 -31.43
CA TRP A 979 -4.04 15.74 -31.75
C TRP A 979 -5.31 15.22 -32.40
N GLY A 980 -5.22 14.69 -33.62
CA GLY A 980 -6.36 14.26 -34.42
C GLY A 980 -6.95 12.90 -34.05
N GLY A 981 -6.34 12.09 -33.18
CA GLY A 981 -6.85 10.76 -32.82
C GLY A 981 -8.23 10.81 -32.14
N SER A 982 -8.56 11.91 -31.48
CA SER A 982 -9.87 12.07 -30.81
C SER A 982 -11.06 12.10 -31.77
N VAL A 983 -10.87 12.29 -33.08
CA VAL A 983 -11.98 12.25 -34.06
C VAL A 983 -12.67 10.88 -34.16
N ALA A 984 -12.08 9.82 -33.60
CA ALA A 984 -12.69 8.49 -33.48
C ALA A 984 -14.02 8.49 -32.70
N PHE A 985 -14.29 9.51 -31.87
CA PHE A 985 -15.57 9.68 -31.20
C PHE A 985 -16.68 10.16 -32.15
N SER A 986 -16.36 10.86 -33.25
CA SER A 986 -17.35 11.39 -34.20
C SER A 986 -17.54 10.46 -35.41
N GLU A 987 -18.78 10.04 -35.66
CA GLU A 987 -19.16 9.34 -36.88
C GLU A 987 -18.92 10.18 -38.16
N ASN A 988 -18.98 11.51 -38.05
CA ASN A 988 -18.79 12.44 -39.17
C ASN A 988 -17.31 12.71 -39.50
N GLN A 989 -16.39 12.55 -38.53
CA GLN A 989 -14.96 12.84 -38.72
C GLN A 989 -14.05 11.60 -38.66
N LYS A 990 -14.48 10.47 -38.09
CA LYS A 990 -13.65 9.25 -37.95
C LYS A 990 -13.09 8.67 -39.25
N TRP A 991 -13.67 8.99 -40.40
CA TRP A 991 -13.15 8.56 -41.70
C TRP A 991 -11.70 9.04 -41.95
N ARG A 992 -11.28 10.12 -41.28
CA ARG A 992 -9.90 10.63 -41.28
C ARG A 992 -8.90 9.66 -40.63
N LEU A 993 -9.37 8.65 -39.90
CA LEU A 993 -8.56 7.59 -39.26
C LEU A 993 -8.66 6.25 -40.01
N LYS A 994 -9.16 6.22 -41.25
CA LYS A 994 -9.22 5.00 -42.07
C LYS A 994 -7.80 4.42 -42.27
N GLY A 995 -7.59 3.17 -41.88
CA GLY A 995 -6.29 2.50 -41.90
C GLY A 995 -5.55 2.47 -40.55
N VAL A 996 -6.03 3.21 -39.53
CA VAL A 996 -5.46 3.17 -38.17
C VAL A 996 -5.61 1.81 -37.52
N GLU A 997 -6.65 1.05 -37.86
CA GLU A 997 -6.87 -0.33 -37.38
C GLU A 997 -5.76 -1.31 -37.81
N ARG A 998 -4.88 -0.88 -38.72
CA ARG A 998 -3.71 -1.62 -39.22
C ARG A 998 -2.43 -1.35 -38.42
N ALA A 999 -2.42 -0.38 -37.50
CA ALA A 999 -1.25 0.03 -36.73
C ALA A 999 -0.93 -0.93 -35.57
N ASP A 1000 0.35 -1.02 -35.21
CA ASP A 1000 0.81 -1.79 -34.05
C ASP A 1000 0.57 -1.01 -32.75
N SER A 1001 0.66 0.33 -32.78
CA SER A 1001 0.28 1.19 -31.67
C SER A 1001 -0.18 2.59 -32.10
N MET A 1002 -0.92 3.26 -31.24
CA MET A 1002 -1.43 4.62 -31.47
C MET A 1002 -1.40 5.45 -30.20
N THR A 1003 -0.94 6.70 -30.29
CA THR A 1003 -1.07 7.71 -29.22
C THR A 1003 -2.39 8.47 -29.36
N MET A 1004 -3.06 8.80 -28.25
CA MET A 1004 -4.19 9.74 -28.23
C MET A 1004 -4.21 10.58 -26.95
N ASN A 1005 -4.47 11.89 -27.05
CA ASN A 1005 -4.52 12.78 -25.89
C ASN A 1005 -5.91 13.47 -25.75
N PRO A 1006 -6.82 12.93 -24.91
CA PRO A 1006 -8.08 13.59 -24.58
C PRO A 1006 -7.93 15.01 -24.03
N HIS A 1007 -6.80 15.30 -23.37
CA HIS A 1007 -6.51 16.66 -22.87
C HIS A 1007 -6.27 17.72 -23.95
N LYS A 1008 -6.24 17.33 -25.23
CA LYS A 1008 -6.14 18.29 -26.34
C LYS A 1008 -7.52 18.65 -26.89
N MET A 1009 -8.15 17.73 -27.63
CA MET A 1009 -9.39 18.00 -28.38
C MET A 1009 -10.67 17.87 -27.54
N LEU A 1010 -10.67 17.04 -26.49
CA LEU A 1010 -11.91 16.67 -25.78
C LEU A 1010 -12.23 17.53 -24.55
N GLY A 1011 -11.30 18.38 -24.10
CA GLY A 1011 -11.47 19.22 -22.89
C GLY A 1011 -11.25 18.48 -21.56
N VAL A 1012 -10.47 17.39 -21.57
CA VAL A 1012 -10.08 16.64 -20.37
C VAL A 1012 -8.87 17.35 -19.69
N PRO A 1013 -8.72 17.34 -18.35
CA PRO A 1013 -7.57 17.98 -17.70
C PRO A 1013 -6.21 17.45 -18.16
N MET A 1014 -5.22 18.33 -18.19
CA MET A 1014 -3.81 17.96 -18.40
C MET A 1014 -3.18 17.43 -17.10
N THR A 1015 -2.35 16.38 -17.12
CA THR A 1015 -2.09 15.44 -18.22
C THR A 1015 -3.21 14.41 -18.37
N CYS A 1016 -3.39 13.88 -19.59
CA CYS A 1016 -4.20 12.70 -19.88
C CYS A 1016 -3.86 12.18 -21.29
N SER A 1017 -2.85 11.31 -21.42
CA SER A 1017 -2.47 10.69 -22.70
C SER A 1017 -2.55 9.18 -22.59
N PHE A 1018 -2.97 8.54 -23.67
CA PHE A 1018 -3.07 7.10 -23.80
C PHE A 1018 -2.14 6.62 -24.90
N LEU A 1019 -1.44 5.51 -24.64
CA LEU A 1019 -0.80 4.70 -25.66
C LEU A 1019 -1.60 3.41 -25.80
N LEU A 1020 -2.12 3.16 -27.01
CA LEU A 1020 -3.05 2.08 -27.34
C LEU A 1020 -2.42 1.08 -28.31
N THR A 1021 -2.91 -0.16 -28.31
CA THR A 1021 -2.50 -1.23 -29.24
C THR A 1021 -3.61 -2.28 -29.41
N ASN A 1022 -3.51 -3.07 -30.47
CA ASN A 1022 -4.33 -4.25 -30.72
C ASN A 1022 -3.82 -5.52 -29.98
N ASP A 1023 -2.64 -5.48 -29.34
CA ASP A 1023 -2.21 -6.56 -28.43
C ASP A 1023 -1.31 -6.03 -27.31
N ARG A 1024 -1.89 -5.84 -26.11
CA ARG A 1024 -1.20 -5.32 -24.92
C ARG A 1024 -0.01 -6.17 -24.47
N ARG A 1025 0.05 -7.44 -24.86
CA ARG A 1025 1.16 -8.35 -24.54
C ARG A 1025 2.45 -7.93 -25.24
N LYS A 1026 2.35 -7.29 -26.42
CA LYS A 1026 3.49 -6.63 -27.08
C LYS A 1026 4.07 -5.50 -26.23
N PHE A 1027 3.26 -4.78 -25.46
CA PHE A 1027 3.75 -3.73 -24.56
C PHE A 1027 4.44 -4.38 -23.37
N TRP A 1028 3.74 -5.28 -22.67
CA TRP A 1028 4.24 -6.02 -21.52
C TRP A 1028 5.59 -6.71 -21.80
N GLY A 1029 5.67 -7.61 -22.79
CA GLY A 1029 6.91 -8.34 -23.13
C GLY A 1029 8.04 -7.47 -23.69
N ALA A 1030 7.77 -6.18 -23.97
CA ALA A 1030 8.75 -5.21 -24.44
C ALA A 1030 9.20 -4.21 -23.36
N THR A 1031 8.57 -4.19 -22.17
CA THR A 1031 8.92 -3.29 -21.05
C THR A 1031 9.02 -3.97 -19.69
N MET A 1032 8.60 -5.24 -19.56
CA MET A 1032 8.58 -5.95 -18.29
C MET A 1032 9.98 -6.05 -17.66
N ALA A 1033 10.06 -5.75 -16.36
CA ALA A 1033 11.27 -5.85 -15.57
C ALA A 1033 11.01 -6.72 -14.33
N ARG A 1034 11.86 -7.73 -14.09
CA ARG A 1034 11.73 -8.67 -12.95
C ARG A 1034 12.14 -8.02 -11.61
N ALA A 1035 11.39 -7.00 -11.18
CA ALA A 1035 11.58 -6.28 -9.92
C ALA A 1035 10.79 -6.95 -8.77
N GLY A 1036 11.26 -8.12 -8.31
CA GLY A 1036 10.54 -8.98 -7.36
C GLY A 1036 10.25 -8.42 -5.95
N TYR A 1037 10.73 -7.21 -5.64
CA TYR A 1037 10.36 -6.45 -4.42
C TYR A 1037 9.07 -5.65 -4.58
N LEU A 1038 8.58 -5.49 -5.81
CA LEU A 1038 7.46 -4.62 -6.18
C LEU A 1038 6.42 -5.38 -7.02
N PHE A 1039 6.87 -6.04 -8.08
CA PHE A 1039 6.02 -6.90 -8.90
C PHE A 1039 5.99 -8.31 -8.30
N HIS A 1040 4.78 -8.82 -8.11
CA HIS A 1040 4.53 -10.12 -7.48
C HIS A 1040 3.70 -11.07 -8.35
N GLU A 1041 3.21 -10.59 -9.49
CA GLU A 1041 2.76 -11.43 -10.61
C GLU A 1041 3.89 -12.40 -10.99
N THR A 1042 3.59 -13.70 -10.94
CA THR A 1042 4.45 -14.74 -11.47
C THR A 1042 4.19 -14.90 -12.97
N GLU A 1043 5.14 -15.43 -13.73
CA GLU A 1043 4.87 -15.77 -15.14
C GLU A 1043 3.72 -16.78 -15.26
N GLU A 1044 3.38 -17.52 -14.19
CA GLU A 1044 2.30 -18.51 -14.14
C GLU A 1044 0.89 -17.90 -14.18
N ASP A 1045 0.72 -16.65 -13.74
CA ASP A 1045 -0.58 -15.95 -13.68
C ASP A 1045 -1.21 -15.68 -15.07
N GLY A 1046 -0.42 -15.77 -16.15
CA GLY A 1046 -0.89 -15.81 -17.53
C GLY A 1046 -0.91 -14.45 -18.26
N GLU A 1047 -0.64 -14.47 -19.57
CA GLU A 1047 -0.47 -13.25 -20.38
C GLU A 1047 -1.74 -12.39 -20.52
N ASP A 1048 -2.92 -12.96 -20.23
CA ASP A 1048 -4.22 -12.33 -20.49
C ASP A 1048 -4.68 -11.37 -19.36
N GLU A 1049 -4.14 -11.52 -18.14
CA GLU A 1049 -4.63 -10.83 -16.93
C GLU A 1049 -3.64 -9.88 -16.24
N ILE A 1050 -2.76 -9.20 -17.00
CA ILE A 1050 -1.85 -8.13 -16.48
C ILE A 1050 -2.63 -7.06 -15.66
N TYR A 1051 -2.36 -6.90 -14.36
CA TYR A 1051 -2.94 -5.82 -13.51
C TYR A 1051 -1.89 -4.86 -12.95
N ASP A 1052 -0.65 -5.27 -12.74
CA ASP A 1052 0.44 -4.37 -12.33
C ASP A 1052 0.89 -3.49 -13.51
N LEU A 1053 0.09 -2.45 -13.80
CA LEU A 1053 0.17 -1.64 -15.02
C LEU A 1053 1.54 -0.99 -15.28
N ALA A 1054 2.37 -0.82 -14.25
CA ALA A 1054 3.75 -0.32 -14.44
C ALA A 1054 4.65 -1.30 -15.21
N GLN A 1055 4.32 -2.60 -15.31
CA GLN A 1055 5.08 -3.55 -16.13
C GLN A 1055 4.96 -3.28 -17.64
N MET A 1056 3.94 -2.53 -18.09
CA MET A 1056 3.74 -2.16 -19.50
C MET A 1056 4.45 -0.85 -19.91
N THR A 1057 5.28 -0.26 -19.03
CA THR A 1057 5.99 0.99 -19.31
C THR A 1057 7.36 1.04 -18.62
N MET A 1058 8.22 1.96 -19.05
CA MET A 1058 9.50 2.24 -18.39
C MET A 1058 9.36 3.05 -17.09
N GLY A 1059 8.17 3.58 -16.79
CA GLY A 1059 7.93 4.52 -15.68
C GLY A 1059 7.09 3.93 -14.53
N CYS A 1060 7.71 3.73 -13.36
CA CYS A 1060 7.04 3.18 -12.18
C CYS A 1060 6.09 4.17 -11.46
N GLY A 1061 6.35 5.48 -11.50
CA GLY A 1061 5.48 6.49 -10.88
C GLY A 1061 4.43 6.99 -11.86
N ARG A 1062 3.14 6.73 -11.62
CA ARG A 1062 2.03 7.15 -12.51
C ARG A 1062 0.83 7.67 -11.72
N ARG A 1063 0.24 8.77 -12.19
CA ARG A 1063 -1.05 9.28 -11.70
C ARG A 1063 -2.20 8.54 -12.41
N GLY A 1064 -3.35 8.41 -11.75
CA GLY A 1064 -4.57 7.81 -12.32
C GLY A 1064 -5.28 8.67 -13.37
N ASP A 1065 -4.55 9.21 -14.35
CA ASP A 1065 -5.05 10.15 -15.35
C ASP A 1065 -6.17 9.57 -16.24
N SER A 1066 -6.36 8.25 -16.22
CA SER A 1066 -7.47 7.53 -16.87
C SER A 1066 -8.83 7.86 -16.24
N LEU A 1067 -8.87 8.18 -14.94
CA LEU A 1067 -10.11 8.58 -14.24
C LEU A 1067 -10.76 9.81 -14.90
N LYS A 1068 -9.93 10.73 -15.42
CA LYS A 1068 -10.36 11.98 -16.05
C LYS A 1068 -11.17 11.72 -17.32
N MET A 1069 -10.65 10.85 -18.18
CA MET A 1069 -11.37 10.39 -19.38
C MET A 1069 -12.59 9.53 -19.01
N ALA A 1070 -12.47 8.67 -17.99
CA ALA A 1070 -13.58 7.81 -17.56
C ALA A 1070 -14.77 8.62 -17.04
N PHE A 1071 -14.55 9.59 -16.14
CA PHE A 1071 -15.62 10.47 -15.63
C PHE A 1071 -16.25 11.30 -16.74
N GLY A 1072 -15.44 11.90 -17.62
CA GLY A 1072 -15.94 12.62 -18.78
C GLY A 1072 -16.80 11.75 -19.71
N TRP A 1073 -16.39 10.51 -19.96
CA TRP A 1073 -17.16 9.58 -20.80
C TRP A 1073 -18.43 9.07 -20.13
N ILE A 1074 -18.41 8.83 -18.82
CA ILE A 1074 -19.60 8.45 -18.04
C ILE A 1074 -20.64 9.58 -18.04
N TYR A 1075 -20.19 10.85 -18.02
CA TYR A 1075 -21.08 12.01 -17.98
C TYR A 1075 -21.58 12.47 -19.36
N TYR A 1076 -20.70 12.59 -20.37
CA TYR A 1076 -21.05 13.10 -21.71
C TYR A 1076 -21.40 12.00 -22.73
N GLY A 1077 -21.16 10.73 -22.40
CA GLY A 1077 -21.31 9.61 -23.35
C GLY A 1077 -20.31 9.66 -24.51
N LYS A 1078 -20.51 8.83 -25.53
CA LYS A 1078 -19.80 9.01 -26.83
C LYS A 1078 -20.37 10.24 -27.55
N ASP A 1079 -21.68 10.40 -27.50
CA ASP A 1079 -22.42 11.30 -28.39
C ASP A 1079 -22.18 12.77 -28.02
N GLY A 1080 -22.09 13.12 -26.73
CA GLY A 1080 -21.69 14.47 -26.31
C GLY A 1080 -20.23 14.82 -26.65
N TYR A 1081 -19.34 13.83 -26.80
CA TYR A 1081 -18.00 14.06 -27.37
C TYR A 1081 -18.03 14.21 -28.89
N GLN A 1082 -18.89 13.47 -29.60
CA GLN A 1082 -19.14 13.68 -31.03
C GLN A 1082 -19.64 15.10 -31.31
N GLU A 1083 -20.66 15.58 -30.57
CA GLU A 1083 -21.20 16.93 -30.72
C GLU A 1083 -20.12 18.01 -30.53
N ARG A 1084 -19.28 17.87 -29.48
CA ARG A 1084 -18.13 18.77 -29.23
C ARG A 1084 -17.12 18.81 -30.39
N ILE A 1085 -16.83 17.65 -30.99
CA ILE A 1085 -15.89 17.54 -32.11
C ILE A 1085 -16.51 18.15 -33.37
N ASP A 1086 -17.75 17.78 -33.69
CA ASP A 1086 -18.40 18.21 -34.92
C ASP A 1086 -18.64 19.73 -34.93
N HIS A 1087 -19.05 20.30 -33.79
CA HIS A 1087 -19.10 21.75 -33.58
C HIS A 1087 -17.73 22.41 -33.79
N ALA A 1088 -16.65 21.88 -33.20
CA ALA A 1088 -15.31 22.45 -33.37
C ALA A 1088 -14.85 22.39 -34.85
N PHE A 1089 -15.15 21.31 -35.57
CA PHE A 1089 -14.88 21.19 -37.01
C PHE A 1089 -15.74 22.15 -37.85
N GLU A 1090 -17.01 22.36 -37.50
CA GLU A 1090 -17.86 23.38 -38.12
C GLU A 1090 -17.29 24.78 -37.90
N MET A 1091 -16.84 25.11 -36.68
CA MET A 1091 -16.25 26.42 -36.37
C MET A 1091 -14.90 26.63 -37.06
N ALA A 1092 -14.06 25.59 -37.21
CA ALA A 1092 -12.83 25.65 -38.01
C ALA A 1092 -13.12 25.89 -39.49
N ALA A 1093 -14.13 25.20 -40.06
CA ALA A 1093 -14.59 25.44 -41.42
C ALA A 1093 -15.23 26.83 -41.58
N TYR A 1094 -15.97 27.32 -40.59
CA TYR A 1094 -16.55 28.66 -40.58
C TYR A 1094 -15.44 29.73 -40.62
N PHE A 1095 -14.43 29.62 -39.76
CA PHE A 1095 -13.32 30.56 -39.70
C PHE A 1095 -12.49 30.56 -40.99
N ALA A 1096 -12.16 29.39 -41.53
CA ALA A 1096 -11.51 29.28 -42.84
C ALA A 1096 -12.34 29.93 -43.97
N ASN A 1097 -13.67 29.90 -43.89
CA ASN A 1097 -14.56 30.60 -44.82
C ASN A 1097 -14.65 32.11 -44.55
N VAL A 1098 -14.59 32.59 -43.30
CA VAL A 1098 -14.45 34.02 -42.97
C VAL A 1098 -13.18 34.57 -43.59
N LEU A 1099 -12.03 33.97 -43.30
CA LEU A 1099 -10.72 34.39 -43.82
C LEU A 1099 -10.69 34.40 -45.35
N LYS A 1100 -11.10 33.30 -46.00
CA LYS A 1100 -11.12 33.15 -47.47
C LYS A 1100 -12.04 34.16 -48.20
N ARG A 1101 -12.97 34.81 -47.50
CA ARG A 1101 -13.84 35.86 -48.06
C ARG A 1101 -13.25 37.28 -47.96
N LYS A 1102 -12.16 37.49 -47.21
CA LYS A 1102 -11.49 38.79 -47.10
C LYS A 1102 -10.20 38.79 -47.93
N THR A 1103 -10.01 39.81 -48.77
CA THR A 1103 -8.81 39.92 -49.62
C THR A 1103 -7.51 40.12 -48.83
N TYR A 1104 -7.60 40.61 -47.58
CA TYR A 1104 -6.44 40.88 -46.73
C TYR A 1104 -5.96 39.68 -45.91
N PHE A 1105 -6.41 38.46 -46.21
CA PHE A 1105 -5.83 37.23 -45.68
C PHE A 1105 -5.44 36.26 -46.79
N HIS A 1106 -4.32 35.57 -46.59
CA HIS A 1106 -3.93 34.41 -47.39
C HIS A 1106 -4.06 33.15 -46.54
N LEU A 1107 -5.10 32.35 -46.81
CA LEU A 1107 -5.35 31.09 -46.11
C LEU A 1107 -4.34 30.02 -46.55
N VAL A 1108 -3.60 29.46 -45.60
CA VAL A 1108 -2.62 28.37 -45.79
C VAL A 1108 -3.27 27.00 -45.58
N SER A 1109 -4.22 26.88 -44.65
CA SER A 1109 -5.00 25.63 -44.46
C SER A 1109 -5.88 25.32 -45.68
N GLU A 1110 -6.17 24.03 -45.87
CA GLU A 1110 -7.30 23.61 -46.70
C GLU A 1110 -8.63 24.19 -46.17
N ASN A 1111 -9.66 24.25 -47.03
CA ASN A 1111 -11.01 24.68 -46.64
C ASN A 1111 -12.03 23.68 -47.23
N PRO A 1112 -12.74 22.90 -46.39
CA PRO A 1112 -12.66 22.88 -44.92
C PRO A 1112 -11.28 22.40 -44.40
N PRO A 1113 -10.82 22.89 -43.23
CA PRO A 1113 -9.56 22.45 -42.63
C PRO A 1113 -9.49 20.94 -42.38
N PRO A 1114 -8.29 20.33 -42.37
CA PRO A 1114 -8.11 18.90 -42.12
C PRO A 1114 -8.29 18.55 -40.63
N CYS A 1115 -7.98 19.48 -39.72
CA CYS A 1115 -8.23 19.42 -38.28
C CYS A 1115 -8.56 20.83 -37.76
N LEU A 1116 -8.65 21.03 -36.44
CA LEU A 1116 -9.20 22.24 -35.84
C LEU A 1116 -8.34 23.51 -35.95
N GLN A 1117 -7.09 23.43 -36.43
CA GLN A 1117 -6.28 24.63 -36.65
C GLN A 1117 -6.49 25.27 -38.02
N VAL A 1118 -6.53 26.60 -38.03
CA VAL A 1118 -6.70 27.44 -39.21
C VAL A 1118 -5.44 28.30 -39.37
N CYS A 1119 -4.69 28.04 -40.43
CA CYS A 1119 -3.40 28.64 -40.73
C CYS A 1119 -3.53 29.73 -41.80
N PHE A 1120 -3.03 30.93 -41.57
CA PHE A 1120 -3.16 32.06 -42.50
C PHE A 1120 -2.11 33.16 -42.29
N TYR A 1121 -1.83 33.93 -43.34
CA TYR A 1121 -1.12 35.21 -43.26
C TYR A 1121 -2.08 36.40 -43.28
N TYR A 1122 -1.70 37.51 -42.67
CA TYR A 1122 -2.28 38.83 -42.93
C TYR A 1122 -1.55 39.51 -44.09
N THR A 1123 -2.30 39.92 -45.11
CA THR A 1123 -1.79 40.38 -46.41
C THR A 1123 -2.53 41.66 -46.84
N PRO A 1124 -2.28 42.81 -46.19
CA PRO A 1124 -3.13 44.02 -46.33
C PRO A 1124 -3.23 44.56 -47.76
N GLU A 1125 -2.22 44.31 -48.59
CA GLU A 1125 -2.14 44.73 -50.00
C GLU A 1125 -2.85 43.74 -50.95
N GLY A 1126 -3.51 42.70 -50.43
CA GLY A 1126 -4.17 41.64 -51.21
C GLY A 1126 -3.24 40.55 -51.74
N VAL A 1127 -1.93 40.66 -51.46
CA VAL A 1127 -0.87 39.78 -51.94
C VAL A 1127 0.03 39.42 -50.75
N LEU A 1128 0.47 38.17 -50.67
CA LEU A 1128 1.46 37.71 -49.69
C LEU A 1128 2.81 38.36 -50.00
N PHE A 1129 3.51 38.90 -48.99
CA PHE A 1129 4.79 39.55 -49.24
C PHE A 1129 5.86 38.52 -49.61
N ASP A 1130 6.58 38.79 -50.70
CA ASP A 1130 7.77 38.05 -51.14
C ASP A 1130 9.00 38.38 -50.27
N ASN A 1131 8.79 38.39 -48.95
CA ASN A 1131 9.77 38.77 -47.95
C ASN A 1131 9.38 38.14 -46.60
N ALA A 1132 9.95 36.97 -46.32
CA ALA A 1132 9.73 36.22 -45.08
C ALA A 1132 9.90 37.08 -43.81
N LYS A 1133 10.88 37.99 -43.80
CA LYS A 1133 11.11 38.88 -42.65
C LYS A 1133 10.00 39.92 -42.47
N LYS A 1134 9.38 40.43 -43.56
CA LYS A 1134 8.20 41.32 -43.48
C LYS A 1134 7.01 40.55 -42.88
N ASN A 1135 6.69 39.37 -43.42
CA ASN A 1135 5.60 38.52 -42.92
C ASN A 1135 5.81 38.16 -41.44
N THR A 1136 6.97 37.61 -41.05
CA THR A 1136 7.32 37.32 -39.65
C THR A 1136 7.16 38.53 -38.73
N THR A 1137 7.63 39.71 -39.15
CA THR A 1137 7.53 40.91 -38.31
C THR A 1137 6.07 41.33 -38.13
N THR A 1138 5.27 41.30 -39.19
CA THR A 1138 3.83 41.62 -39.17
C THR A 1138 3.05 40.62 -38.33
N THR A 1139 3.24 39.31 -38.53
CA THR A 1139 2.57 38.24 -37.80
C THR A 1139 2.84 38.34 -36.30
N ARG A 1140 4.11 38.45 -35.88
CA ARG A 1140 4.48 38.62 -34.46
C ARG A 1140 3.90 39.89 -33.84
N ALA A 1141 3.97 41.02 -34.54
CA ALA A 1141 3.48 42.31 -34.04
C ALA A 1141 1.96 42.32 -33.85
N ILE A 1142 1.21 41.62 -34.71
CA ILE A 1142 -0.23 41.47 -34.59
C ILE A 1142 -0.59 40.45 -33.50
N ALA A 1143 0.10 39.30 -33.43
CA ALA A 1143 -0.12 38.30 -32.39
C ALA A 1143 0.06 38.88 -30.96
N ALA A 1144 1.08 39.71 -30.76
CA ALA A 1144 1.27 40.43 -29.49
C ALA A 1144 0.12 41.40 -29.17
N LYS A 1145 -0.40 42.13 -30.17
CA LYS A 1145 -1.54 43.06 -30.00
C LYS A 1145 -2.87 42.33 -29.73
N LEU A 1146 -3.06 41.10 -30.21
CA LEU A 1146 -4.28 40.31 -30.02
C LEU A 1146 -4.56 39.97 -28.55
N VAL A 1147 -3.52 39.79 -27.72
CA VAL A 1147 -3.68 39.43 -26.30
C VAL A 1147 -4.45 40.53 -25.55
N ALA A 1148 -4.17 41.80 -25.85
CA ALA A 1148 -4.89 42.96 -25.32
C ALA A 1148 -6.33 43.11 -25.86
N LYS A 1149 -6.75 42.26 -26.81
CA LYS A 1149 -8.11 42.14 -27.36
C LYS A 1149 -8.86 40.89 -26.87
N GLY A 1150 -8.28 40.12 -25.94
CA GLY A 1150 -8.90 38.90 -25.42
C GLY A 1150 -8.68 37.65 -26.28
N PHE A 1151 -7.79 37.73 -27.29
CA PHE A 1151 -7.46 36.62 -28.18
C PHE A 1151 -5.99 36.23 -28.06
N MET A 1152 -5.69 34.94 -27.98
CA MET A 1152 -4.31 34.44 -28.03
C MET A 1152 -4.21 33.44 -29.17
N ILE A 1153 -3.31 33.70 -30.11
CA ILE A 1153 -3.12 32.94 -31.36
C ILE A 1153 -1.62 32.76 -31.58
N ASP A 1154 -1.21 31.53 -31.89
CA ASP A 1154 0.19 31.20 -32.13
C ASP A 1154 0.62 31.58 -33.54
N TYR A 1155 1.91 31.42 -33.83
CA TYR A 1155 2.42 31.45 -35.19
C TYR A 1155 3.31 30.24 -35.47
N SER A 1156 3.58 29.99 -36.74
CA SER A 1156 4.40 28.87 -37.19
C SER A 1156 5.24 29.27 -38.40
N PRO A 1157 6.49 28.76 -38.52
CA PRO A 1157 7.40 29.18 -39.57
C PRO A 1157 7.11 28.50 -40.91
N ASP A 1158 7.11 29.28 -41.99
CA ASP A 1158 7.29 28.80 -43.37
C ASP A 1158 8.74 29.14 -43.83
N PRO A 1159 9.51 28.17 -44.35
CA PRO A 1159 10.88 28.43 -44.83
C PRO A 1159 10.98 29.41 -46.02
N THR A 1160 9.90 29.58 -46.77
CA THR A 1160 9.81 30.40 -47.98
C THR A 1160 9.23 31.77 -47.65
N TYR A 1161 8.10 31.80 -46.95
CA TYR A 1161 7.28 32.99 -46.75
C TYR A 1161 7.29 33.54 -45.32
N GLY A 1162 8.04 32.95 -44.38
CA GLY A 1162 8.12 33.43 -43.00
C GLY A 1162 6.92 33.00 -42.15
N GLU A 1163 6.70 33.64 -41.01
CA GLU A 1163 5.72 33.12 -40.04
C GLU A 1163 4.27 33.51 -40.37
N PHE A 1164 3.38 32.51 -40.30
CA PHE A 1164 1.92 32.66 -40.42
C PHE A 1164 1.23 32.42 -39.08
N PHE A 1165 0.01 32.93 -38.90
CA PHE A 1165 -0.82 32.63 -37.74
C PHE A 1165 -1.30 31.19 -37.78
N ARG A 1166 -1.23 30.48 -36.65
CA ARG A 1166 -1.85 29.17 -36.44
C ARG A 1166 -2.88 29.31 -35.32
N ALA A 1167 -4.12 29.59 -35.70
CA ALA A 1167 -5.22 29.76 -34.77
C ALA A 1167 -5.94 28.42 -34.55
N VAL A 1168 -5.98 27.94 -33.31
CA VAL A 1168 -6.53 26.64 -32.91
C VAL A 1168 -7.97 26.81 -32.44
N VAL A 1169 -8.94 26.30 -33.19
CA VAL A 1169 -10.35 26.25 -32.76
C VAL A 1169 -10.53 25.13 -31.73
N ASN A 1170 -11.42 25.33 -30.77
CA ASN A 1170 -11.77 24.33 -29.76
C ASN A 1170 -13.30 24.18 -29.62
N SER A 1171 -13.74 23.20 -28.83
CA SER A 1171 -15.17 22.88 -28.65
C SER A 1171 -16.01 23.93 -27.90
N ARG A 1172 -15.37 24.97 -27.35
CA ARG A 1172 -16.03 26.14 -26.74
C ARG A 1172 -15.96 27.38 -27.64
N THR A 1173 -15.12 27.40 -28.67
CA THR A 1173 -15.08 28.49 -29.66
C THR A 1173 -16.46 28.61 -30.31
N THR A 1174 -17.01 29.83 -30.37
CA THR A 1174 -18.30 30.09 -31.01
C THR A 1174 -18.12 30.89 -32.31
N LYS A 1175 -19.19 30.96 -33.10
CA LYS A 1175 -19.21 31.79 -34.31
C LYS A 1175 -18.97 33.27 -33.99
N GLU A 1176 -19.59 33.76 -32.92
CA GLU A 1176 -19.45 35.13 -32.42
C GLU A 1176 -18.01 35.41 -31.94
N THR A 1177 -17.31 34.40 -31.44
CA THR A 1177 -15.89 34.49 -31.09
C THR A 1177 -15.02 34.71 -32.34
N ILE A 1178 -15.34 34.01 -33.42
CA ILE A 1178 -14.63 34.11 -34.71
C ILE A 1178 -14.96 35.44 -35.41
N ASP A 1179 -16.22 35.88 -35.36
CA ASP A 1179 -16.65 37.16 -35.92
C ASP A 1179 -16.01 38.34 -35.14
N ALA A 1180 -15.99 38.29 -33.80
CA ALA A 1180 -15.31 39.30 -32.96
C ALA A 1180 -13.79 39.34 -33.16
N LEU A 1181 -13.15 38.17 -33.34
CA LEU A 1181 -11.73 38.10 -33.72
C LEU A 1181 -11.47 38.82 -35.05
N GLU A 1182 -12.39 38.71 -36.00
CA GLU A 1182 -12.25 39.35 -37.30
C GLU A 1182 -12.42 40.88 -37.21
N GLU A 1183 -13.40 41.37 -36.42
CA GLU A 1183 -13.71 42.80 -36.27
C GLU A 1183 -12.71 43.57 -35.39
N GLU A 1184 -12.32 43.03 -34.24
CA GLU A 1184 -11.62 43.79 -33.19
C GLU A 1184 -10.10 43.84 -33.33
N ALA A 1185 -9.54 42.90 -34.08
CA ALA A 1185 -8.12 42.68 -34.20
C ALA A 1185 -7.40 43.79 -35.01
N PRO A 1186 -6.07 43.93 -34.85
CA PRO A 1186 -5.31 45.07 -35.40
C PRO A 1186 -5.48 45.30 -36.90
N TRP A 1187 -5.70 44.23 -37.66
CA TRP A 1187 -5.85 44.26 -39.10
C TRP A 1187 -7.02 45.12 -39.60
N THR A 1188 -8.10 45.28 -38.83
CA THR A 1188 -9.23 46.13 -39.28
C THR A 1188 -8.90 47.61 -39.21
N ASN A 1189 -8.18 48.06 -38.17
CA ASN A 1189 -7.70 49.44 -38.09
C ASN A 1189 -6.61 49.71 -39.12
N GLU A 1190 -5.64 48.82 -39.28
CA GLU A 1190 -4.55 48.99 -40.25
C GLU A 1190 -5.07 48.96 -41.71
N ALA A 1191 -6.03 48.09 -42.03
CA ALA A 1191 -6.72 48.09 -43.33
C ALA A 1191 -7.61 49.33 -43.54
N ASN A 1192 -8.30 49.83 -42.52
CA ASN A 1192 -9.10 51.07 -42.62
C ASN A 1192 -8.23 52.32 -42.71
N GLN A 1193 -7.04 52.33 -42.11
CA GLN A 1193 -6.09 53.43 -42.22
C GLN A 1193 -5.45 53.47 -43.62
N MET A 1194 -5.10 52.30 -44.18
CA MET A 1194 -4.71 52.18 -45.59
C MET A 1194 -5.85 52.62 -46.54
N ARG A 1195 -7.10 52.17 -46.31
CA ARG A 1195 -8.28 52.60 -47.10
C ARG A 1195 -8.68 54.08 -46.96
N ARG A 1196 -8.01 54.85 -46.09
CA ARG A 1196 -8.16 56.32 -45.96
C ARG A 1196 -6.96 57.09 -46.52
N LEU A 1197 -5.96 56.39 -47.06
CA LEU A 1197 -4.76 56.93 -47.70
C LEU A 1197 -4.73 56.68 -49.21
N TRP A 1198 -5.86 56.28 -49.79
CA TRP A 1198 -6.12 56.02 -51.21
C TRP A 1198 -7.43 56.70 -51.62
#